data_AF-Q241W3-F1
#
_entry.id   AF-Q241W3-F1
#
_cell.length_a   1.000
_cell.length_b   1.000
_cell.length_c   1.000
_cell.angle_alpha   90.00
_cell.angle_beta   90.00
_cell.angle_gamma   90.00
#
_symmetry.space_group_name_H-M   'P 1'
#
loop_
_entity.id
_entity.type
_entity.pdbx_description
1 polymer ?
#
loop_
_entity_poly.entity_id
_entity_poly.type
_entity_poly.pdbx_seq_one_letter_code
_entity_poly.pdbx_strand_id
1 'polypeptide(L)'
;MKQQKYLLLFLVLTSIISAQYNITTTTNTLNGSCSCSCTCDQNNNNNNNNNNNSTNNNSNNNNNSTNNNNNNSTNTNTNSTSFKKIAYVDTMKSWWGPSIITDSFGLNSCYDIIILSFWLTYGTADAANLYENIYTYLGTDQYGKNNTEVQKNISDLFHSKGKQLFISAFGSTNFPTSQDPIAVANKLADWVQKNPYIDGIDIDYEDNDAVVNGSGISWLITFQKQLRARIGNNYLITHAPQAPYFSRAYYNDGGYYKLDQQVGSLIDWYNVQFYNQGDDSYDSLTKLFVQSGSPFVGTSYSEIIQNDGIPISKIYLGKPATTADLSNTGYVDPATLGSLVYQAQTTLGLKVPGFFIWQLKNDGNCNFASNFLNGYNNPSNSTNNNNNNNNNNNNNNNNNNSTNNNNSTNNNNNNNNSSNSNNTTPGNTTTNGKIMSITYIDAITTWWGPSVLQQFFTCYDINILAFWLSTGPVDIALLYQNVYSYLGTDQFGKNNLEVQQYISNQYKSQGKKLFISAFGDTDYPTTKDPTQVATDLANFANSLPYIDGIDIDYEDNNAIVSGAGVTWLITFTKVLRQKLANKNLILTHAPQGPYFSREYYTSGAYYKIHQEVGDLIDWYNIQFYNQGDNTYDSYQKLFLQSGQYFFGTSYKEIIELDGIPLNKLVLGKPASPADAMNTGYIDPFKLGKIVKQAQTELNYTIPGFFIWQLKNDKNCNYKNQFFAGFNS
;
A
#
# COMPACT_ATOMS: atom_id res chain seq x y z
N MET A 1 -7.44 -38.82 -17.58
CA MET A 1 -7.22 -39.25 -16.19
C MET A 1 -6.19 -38.38 -15.43
N LYS A 2 -6.37 -37.04 -15.43
CA LYS A 2 -5.63 -36.10 -14.56
C LYS A 2 -6.52 -34.89 -14.24
N GLN A 3 -7.77 -35.14 -13.81
CA GLN A 3 -8.73 -34.09 -13.44
C GLN A 3 -9.50 -34.37 -12.14
N GLN A 4 -9.19 -35.44 -11.42
CA GLN A 4 -9.83 -35.78 -10.13
C GLN A 4 -8.96 -35.52 -8.89
N LYS A 5 -7.77 -34.93 -9.02
CA LYS A 5 -6.88 -34.67 -7.87
C LYS A 5 -7.03 -33.28 -7.22
N TYR A 6 -7.76 -32.35 -7.84
CA TYR A 6 -7.95 -31.01 -7.27
C TYR A 6 -9.27 -30.83 -6.51
N LEU A 7 -10.21 -31.78 -6.62
CA LEU A 7 -11.48 -31.74 -5.88
C LEU A 7 -11.41 -32.39 -4.48
N LEU A 8 -10.33 -33.15 -4.19
CA LEU A 8 -10.18 -33.87 -2.92
C LEU A 8 -9.38 -33.10 -1.86
N LEU A 9 -8.73 -31.98 -2.23
CA LEU A 9 -7.93 -31.18 -1.28
C LEU A 9 -8.76 -30.08 -0.58
N PHE A 10 -9.93 -29.74 -1.12
CA PHE A 10 -10.84 -28.73 -0.55
C PHE A 10 -11.82 -29.29 0.49
N LEU A 11 -11.98 -30.62 0.58
CA LEU A 11 -12.93 -31.29 1.49
C LEU A 11 -12.31 -31.77 2.81
N VAL A 12 -11.01 -31.56 3.04
CA VAL A 12 -10.32 -31.99 4.28
C VAL A 12 -9.94 -30.83 5.20
N LEU A 13 -10.09 -29.56 4.76
CA LEU A 13 -9.79 -28.39 5.60
C LEU A 13 -11.00 -27.80 6.34
N THR A 14 -12.23 -28.25 6.07
CA THR A 14 -13.45 -27.71 6.70
C THR A 14 -14.02 -28.55 7.84
N SER A 15 -13.33 -29.61 8.28
CA SER A 15 -13.77 -30.51 9.36
C SER A 15 -12.94 -30.43 10.64
N ILE A 16 -12.11 -29.41 10.82
CA ILE A 16 -11.44 -29.11 12.10
C ILE A 16 -11.65 -27.63 12.43
N ILE A 17 -12.82 -27.30 13.00
CA ILE A 17 -13.11 -26.30 14.04
C ILE A 17 -14.64 -26.36 14.24
N SER A 18 -15.07 -27.36 15.00
CA SER A 18 -16.37 -27.40 15.64
C SER A 18 -16.20 -28.11 16.99
N ALA A 19 -15.44 -27.48 17.87
CA ALA A 19 -15.44 -27.81 19.29
C ALA A 19 -16.23 -26.73 20.02
N GLN A 20 -17.42 -27.12 20.47
CA GLN A 20 -18.36 -26.34 21.27
C GLN A 20 -17.70 -25.78 22.54
N TYR A 21 -17.79 -24.47 22.75
CA TYR A 21 -17.80 -23.89 24.09
C TYR A 21 -19.26 -23.69 24.51
N ASN A 22 -19.72 -24.56 25.40
CA ASN A 22 -20.94 -24.35 26.18
C ASN A 22 -20.66 -23.26 27.22
N ILE A 23 -21.31 -22.10 27.09
CA ILE A 23 -21.52 -21.18 28.22
C ILE A 23 -23.02 -20.99 28.41
N THR A 24 -23.48 -21.56 29.51
CA THR A 24 -24.82 -21.42 30.07
C THR A 24 -25.02 -19.99 30.55
N THR A 25 -25.94 -19.24 29.95
CA THR A 25 -26.47 -18.02 30.58
C THR A 25 -27.95 -18.22 30.87
N THR A 26 -28.24 -18.38 32.14
CA THR A 26 -29.57 -18.40 32.75
C THR A 26 -30.30 -17.09 32.50
N THR A 27 -31.50 -17.20 31.95
CA THR A 27 -32.50 -16.15 31.79
C THR A 27 -33.00 -15.67 33.15
N ASN A 28 -32.92 -14.36 33.40
CA ASN A 28 -33.80 -13.68 34.36
C ASN A 28 -34.64 -12.65 33.61
N THR A 29 -35.90 -13.01 33.41
CA THR A 29 -36.99 -12.14 33.00
C THR A 29 -37.28 -11.11 34.09
N LEU A 30 -37.34 -9.82 33.73
CA LEU A 30 -38.06 -8.81 34.49
C LEU A 30 -38.87 -7.93 33.54
N ASN A 31 -40.19 -8.03 33.70
CA ASN A 31 -41.21 -7.17 33.12
C ASN A 31 -41.00 -5.72 33.56
N GLY A 32 -41.19 -4.79 32.63
CA GLY A 32 -41.24 -3.36 32.91
C GLY A 32 -41.83 -2.57 31.74
N SER A 33 -43.16 -2.51 31.68
CA SER A 33 -43.93 -1.64 30.79
C SER A 33 -43.76 -0.17 31.18
N CYS A 34 -43.38 0.70 30.24
CA CYS A 34 -43.72 2.13 30.29
C CYS A 34 -43.98 2.66 28.87
N SER A 35 -45.24 3.01 28.62
CA SER A 35 -45.75 3.81 27.53
C SER A 35 -45.48 5.30 27.78
N CYS A 36 -44.90 6.01 26.81
CA CYS A 36 -45.06 7.46 26.70
C CYS A 36 -45.12 7.89 25.22
N SER A 37 -46.30 8.35 24.84
CA SER A 37 -46.64 9.13 23.66
C SER A 37 -46.16 10.58 23.82
N CYS A 38 -45.62 11.18 22.76
CA CYS A 38 -45.50 12.64 22.65
C CYS A 38 -45.99 13.09 21.27
N THR A 39 -47.13 13.77 21.29
CA THR A 39 -47.76 14.54 20.22
C THR A 39 -47.06 15.89 20.05
N CYS A 40 -46.94 16.36 18.81
CA CYS A 40 -46.44 17.69 18.48
C CYS A 40 -47.58 18.72 18.57
N ASP A 41 -47.36 19.84 19.26
CA ASP A 41 -48.26 20.99 19.28
C ASP A 41 -47.82 22.05 18.27
N GLN A 42 -48.80 22.60 17.55
CA GLN A 42 -48.70 23.79 16.70
C GLN A 42 -48.91 25.06 17.54
N ASN A 43 -48.19 26.15 17.22
CA ASN A 43 -48.80 27.48 17.01
C ASN A 43 -47.78 28.55 16.54
N ASN A 44 -47.92 28.95 15.27
CA ASN A 44 -48.34 30.29 14.79
C ASN A 44 -47.55 31.57 15.20
N ASN A 45 -46.99 32.31 14.21
CA ASN A 45 -47.58 33.58 13.70
C ASN A 45 -46.76 34.29 12.58
N ASN A 46 -47.46 34.56 11.46
CA ASN A 46 -47.55 35.79 10.63
C ASN A 46 -46.34 36.71 10.34
N ASN A 47 -46.10 37.05 9.05
CA ASN A 47 -46.77 38.19 8.38
C ASN A 47 -46.41 38.38 6.87
N ASN A 48 -47.46 38.42 6.03
CA ASN A 48 -47.81 39.39 4.95
C ASN A 48 -46.81 39.86 3.85
N ASN A 49 -47.14 39.57 2.58
CA ASN A 49 -47.97 40.38 1.64
C ASN A 49 -47.47 40.58 0.18
N ASN A 50 -48.40 40.30 -0.75
CA ASN A 50 -48.78 40.99 -2.00
C ASN A 50 -47.91 40.89 -3.30
N ASN A 51 -48.44 40.26 -4.38
CA ASN A 51 -49.36 40.76 -5.46
C ASN A 51 -48.61 41.60 -6.54
N ASN A 52 -48.86 41.58 -7.86
CA ASN A 52 -49.90 40.98 -8.69
C ASN A 52 -49.50 41.00 -10.20
N ASN A 53 -50.39 40.43 -11.00
CA ASN A 53 -50.36 39.93 -12.37
C ASN A 53 -50.52 40.93 -13.56
N SER A 54 -50.14 40.47 -14.77
CA SER A 54 -50.86 40.55 -16.09
C SER A 54 -50.67 41.67 -17.16
N THR A 55 -50.13 41.25 -18.32
CA THR A 55 -50.58 41.35 -19.76
C THR A 55 -51.25 42.61 -20.36
N ASN A 56 -50.86 43.09 -21.56
CA ASN A 56 -51.26 42.64 -22.94
C ASN A 56 -51.00 43.71 -24.05
N ASN A 57 -50.58 43.27 -25.26
CA ASN A 57 -50.83 43.69 -26.68
C ASN A 57 -51.10 45.19 -27.08
N ASN A 58 -50.78 45.75 -28.26
CA ASN A 58 -50.63 45.25 -29.65
C ASN A 58 -50.04 46.29 -30.65
N SER A 59 -49.38 45.82 -31.72
CA SER A 59 -49.29 46.26 -33.14
C SER A 59 -48.99 47.71 -33.62
N ASN A 60 -47.93 47.90 -34.45
CA ASN A 60 -48.01 48.18 -35.91
C ASN A 60 -46.64 48.33 -36.64
N ASN A 61 -46.63 47.89 -37.91
CA ASN A 61 -45.53 47.69 -38.88
C ASN A 61 -44.91 48.96 -39.52
N ASN A 62 -43.59 48.93 -39.85
CA ASN A 62 -43.07 48.73 -41.23
C ASN A 62 -41.52 48.82 -41.36
N ASN A 63 -40.95 47.71 -41.87
CA ASN A 63 -39.77 47.48 -42.73
C ASN A 63 -38.53 48.40 -42.72
N ASN A 64 -37.38 47.83 -42.32
CA ASN A 64 -36.32 47.52 -43.30
C ASN A 64 -35.47 46.31 -42.86
N SER A 65 -35.05 45.50 -43.84
CA SER A 65 -34.64 44.11 -43.73
C SER A 65 -33.16 43.90 -43.38
N THR A 66 -32.88 43.20 -42.28
CA THR A 66 -31.69 42.36 -42.04
C THR A 66 -32.10 41.26 -41.04
N ASN A 67 -32.20 40.02 -41.54
CA ASN A 67 -32.77 38.88 -40.82
C ASN A 67 -31.96 38.49 -39.58
N ASN A 68 -32.59 38.65 -38.41
CA ASN A 68 -32.20 38.10 -37.13
C ASN A 68 -33.49 37.63 -36.41
N ASN A 69 -33.43 36.44 -35.80
CA ASN A 69 -34.37 35.82 -34.83
C ASN A 69 -35.72 35.29 -35.36
N ASN A 70 -36.37 34.24 -34.84
CA ASN A 70 -36.18 33.26 -33.75
C ASN A 70 -37.32 32.22 -33.85
N ASN A 71 -37.11 30.94 -33.51
CA ASN A 71 -37.82 30.29 -32.37
C ASN A 71 -37.62 28.77 -32.27
N ASN A 72 -37.57 28.36 -30.99
CA ASN A 72 -37.89 27.05 -30.42
C ASN A 72 -37.01 25.84 -30.80
N SER A 73 -35.99 25.63 -29.98
CA SER A 73 -35.72 24.28 -29.47
C SER A 73 -35.07 24.42 -28.10
N THR A 74 -35.57 23.64 -27.16
CA THR A 74 -34.92 23.26 -25.90
C THR A 74 -33.41 23.29 -26.01
N ASN A 75 -32.76 24.06 -25.13
CA ASN A 75 -31.30 24.11 -25.01
C ASN A 75 -30.82 22.72 -24.55
N THR A 76 -30.62 21.83 -25.51
CA THR A 76 -29.77 20.67 -25.37
C THR A 76 -28.34 21.20 -25.25
N ASN A 77 -27.96 21.54 -24.03
CA ASN A 77 -26.55 21.68 -23.70
C ASN A 77 -25.87 20.38 -24.14
N THR A 78 -25.05 20.51 -25.16
CA THR A 78 -24.10 19.50 -25.61
C THR A 78 -23.21 19.16 -24.42
N ASN A 79 -23.55 18.08 -23.72
CA ASN A 79 -22.80 17.54 -22.60
C ASN A 79 -21.40 17.16 -23.07
N SER A 80 -20.45 18.08 -22.90
CA SER A 80 -19.04 17.74 -22.80
C SER A 80 -18.88 16.89 -21.55
N THR A 81 -19.03 15.57 -21.67
CA THR A 81 -18.77 14.64 -20.57
C THR A 81 -17.28 14.69 -20.25
N SER A 82 -16.92 15.40 -19.19
CA SER A 82 -15.55 15.43 -18.66
C SER A 82 -15.09 14.02 -18.35
N PHE A 83 -13.91 13.63 -18.81
CA PHE A 83 -13.28 12.36 -18.45
C PHE A 83 -13.18 12.23 -16.92
N LYS A 84 -13.73 11.16 -16.35
CA LYS A 84 -13.83 10.97 -14.89
C LYS A 84 -12.82 9.95 -14.37
N LYS A 85 -12.22 10.24 -13.21
CA LYS A 85 -11.36 9.33 -12.45
C LYS A 85 -12.09 8.91 -11.18
N ILE A 86 -12.23 7.61 -10.97
CA ILE A 86 -12.95 7.03 -9.83
C ILE A 86 -11.96 6.18 -9.01
N ALA A 87 -12.08 6.18 -7.68
CA ALA A 87 -11.30 5.27 -6.85
C ALA A 87 -12.16 4.62 -5.77
N TYR A 88 -12.03 3.30 -5.65
CA TYR A 88 -12.57 2.56 -4.51
C TYR A 88 -11.63 2.68 -3.32
N VAL A 89 -12.22 2.67 -2.13
CA VAL A 89 -11.52 2.74 -0.86
C VAL A 89 -12.05 1.61 0.01
N ASP A 90 -11.23 0.60 0.20
CA ASP A 90 -11.52 -0.54 1.07
C ASP A 90 -10.58 -0.52 2.27
N THR A 91 -9.27 -0.48 2.01
CA THR A 91 -8.27 -0.35 3.06
C THR A 91 -7.78 1.08 3.22
N MET A 92 -7.59 1.51 4.47
CA MET A 92 -7.25 2.91 4.78
C MET A 92 -5.75 3.11 4.96
N LYS A 93 -5.26 4.31 4.61
CA LYS A 93 -3.91 4.76 4.98
C LYS A 93 -3.84 5.13 6.47
N SER A 94 -4.93 5.66 7.01
CA SER A 94 -5.11 6.03 8.40
C SER A 94 -6.53 5.72 8.87
N TRP A 95 -6.64 5.25 10.11
CA TRP A 95 -7.89 4.85 10.77
C TRP A 95 -8.27 5.79 11.92
N TRP A 96 -7.46 6.84 12.18
CA TRP A 96 -7.68 7.78 13.27
C TRP A 96 -7.28 9.22 12.91
N GLY A 97 -8.03 10.17 13.43
CA GLY A 97 -7.76 11.59 13.28
C GLY A 97 -8.25 12.19 11.96
N PRO A 98 -8.06 13.51 11.77
CA PRO A 98 -8.47 14.22 10.56
C PRO A 98 -7.90 13.67 9.23
N SER A 99 -6.78 12.94 9.30
CA SER A 99 -6.15 12.29 8.13
C SER A 99 -7.06 11.26 7.45
N ILE A 100 -8.07 10.73 8.16
CA ILE A 100 -9.11 9.88 7.56
C ILE A 100 -9.76 10.61 6.39
N ILE A 101 -10.11 11.88 6.55
CA ILE A 101 -10.81 12.67 5.53
C ILE A 101 -9.87 13.00 4.39
N THR A 102 -8.66 13.48 4.70
CA THR A 102 -7.72 13.99 3.69
C THR A 102 -7.10 12.89 2.84
N ASP A 103 -6.67 11.81 3.50
CA ASP A 103 -5.80 10.81 2.90
C ASP A 103 -6.58 9.54 2.62
N SER A 104 -7.25 8.98 3.63
CA SER A 104 -7.93 7.69 3.48
C SER A 104 -9.19 7.79 2.62
N PHE A 105 -10.06 8.77 2.85
CA PHE A 105 -11.20 9.07 1.98
C PHE A 105 -10.78 9.84 0.72
N GLY A 106 -9.50 10.20 0.57
CA GLY A 106 -9.02 10.76 -0.71
C GLY A 106 -9.50 12.18 -1.03
N LEU A 107 -9.87 12.99 -0.04
CA LEU A 107 -10.19 14.41 -0.27
C LEU A 107 -9.01 15.17 -0.91
N ASN A 108 -7.77 14.77 -0.67
CA ASN A 108 -6.57 15.34 -1.30
C ASN A 108 -6.09 14.59 -2.54
N SER A 109 -6.75 13.50 -2.94
CA SER A 109 -6.40 12.77 -4.15
C SER A 109 -6.79 13.53 -5.42
N CYS A 110 -6.41 13.01 -6.58
CA CYS A 110 -6.76 13.51 -7.91
C CYS A 110 -8.04 12.87 -8.48
N TYR A 111 -8.71 12.01 -7.73
CA TYR A 111 -9.91 11.30 -8.17
C TYR A 111 -11.17 12.15 -8.00
N ASP A 112 -12.06 12.12 -8.99
CA ASP A 112 -13.27 12.93 -9.01
C ASP A 112 -14.40 12.29 -8.21
N ILE A 113 -14.43 10.95 -8.16
CA ILE A 113 -15.42 10.18 -7.39
C ILE A 113 -14.67 9.20 -6.47
N ILE A 114 -15.01 9.22 -5.19
CA ILE A 114 -14.50 8.29 -4.20
C ILE A 114 -15.64 7.37 -3.77
N ILE A 115 -15.40 6.05 -3.82
CA ILE A 115 -16.38 5.04 -3.43
C ILE A 115 -15.86 4.30 -2.19
N LEU A 116 -16.54 4.48 -1.04
CA LEU A 116 -16.17 3.82 0.21
C LEU A 116 -16.83 2.44 0.32
N SER A 117 -16.02 1.42 0.51
CA SER A 117 -16.39 0.02 0.60
C SER A 117 -16.38 -0.44 2.07
N PHE A 118 -17.30 -1.25 2.60
CA PHE A 118 -18.52 -1.80 2.00
C PHE A 118 -19.74 -1.73 2.94
N TRP A 119 -20.92 -1.53 2.37
CA TRP A 119 -22.18 -1.90 3.03
C TRP A 119 -22.51 -3.36 2.75
N LEU A 120 -22.68 -4.18 3.78
CA LEU A 120 -23.01 -5.60 3.67
C LEU A 120 -24.42 -5.88 4.20
N THR A 121 -25.01 -7.00 3.81
CA THR A 121 -26.38 -7.39 4.23
C THR A 121 -26.57 -7.52 5.76
N TYR A 122 -25.47 -7.58 6.52
CA TYR A 122 -25.43 -7.68 7.98
C TYR A 122 -24.79 -6.45 8.67
N GLY A 123 -24.43 -5.40 7.94
CA GLY A 123 -23.84 -4.17 8.48
C GLY A 123 -22.76 -3.57 7.59
N THR A 124 -22.25 -2.40 7.93
CA THR A 124 -21.10 -1.80 7.24
C THR A 124 -19.78 -2.44 7.66
N ALA A 125 -18.83 -2.49 6.74
CA ALA A 125 -17.46 -2.93 6.93
C ALA A 125 -16.48 -1.87 6.40
N ASP A 126 -15.22 -1.99 6.81
CA ASP A 126 -14.08 -1.29 6.24
C ASP A 126 -14.27 0.24 6.16
N ALA A 127 -14.02 0.88 5.02
CA ALA A 127 -14.16 2.32 4.83
C ALA A 127 -15.60 2.83 5.04
N ALA A 128 -16.61 2.04 4.66
CA ALA A 128 -18.01 2.40 4.88
C ALA A 128 -18.38 2.37 6.37
N ASN A 129 -17.81 1.44 7.16
CA ASN A 129 -18.00 1.42 8.61
C ASN A 129 -17.32 2.61 9.29
N LEU A 130 -16.12 2.97 8.83
CA LEU A 130 -15.42 4.15 9.28
C LEU A 130 -16.24 5.42 9.00
N TYR A 131 -16.87 5.51 7.83
CA TYR A 131 -17.75 6.63 7.46
C TYR A 131 -19.03 6.68 8.31
N GLU A 132 -19.68 5.54 8.56
CA GLU A 132 -20.89 5.47 9.40
C GLU A 132 -20.61 5.95 10.84
N ASN A 133 -19.41 5.70 11.34
CA ASN A 133 -19.02 5.93 12.73
C ASN A 133 -17.96 7.04 12.89
N ILE A 134 -17.81 7.90 11.89
CA ILE A 134 -16.65 8.75 11.66
C ILE A 134 -16.30 9.69 12.83
N TYR A 135 -17.30 10.21 13.56
CA TYR A 135 -17.06 11.13 14.67
C TYR A 135 -16.17 10.50 15.75
N THR A 136 -16.42 9.23 16.08
CA THR A 136 -15.61 8.47 17.05
C THR A 136 -14.15 8.38 16.64
N TYR A 137 -13.87 8.28 15.34
CA TYR A 137 -12.53 8.05 14.81
C TYR A 137 -11.74 9.34 14.53
N LEU A 138 -12.39 10.50 14.41
CA LEU A 138 -11.70 11.76 14.19
C LEU A 138 -10.98 12.28 15.44
N GLY A 139 -11.48 11.95 16.64
CA GLY A 139 -10.91 12.43 17.90
C GLY A 139 -10.94 13.96 18.06
N THR A 140 -11.80 14.66 17.32
CA THR A 140 -11.93 16.13 17.35
C THR A 140 -13.31 16.60 16.92
N ASP A 141 -13.78 17.71 17.51
CA ASP A 141 -15.04 18.38 17.18
C ASP A 141 -14.92 19.31 15.95
N GLN A 142 -13.73 19.45 15.37
CA GLN A 142 -13.46 20.38 14.26
C GLN A 142 -14.40 20.17 13.07
N TYR A 143 -14.85 18.94 12.83
CA TYR A 143 -15.69 18.58 11.70
C TYR A 143 -17.15 18.34 12.09
N GLY A 144 -17.54 18.54 13.34
CA GLY A 144 -18.88 18.25 13.86
C GLY A 144 -18.84 17.47 15.18
N LYS A 145 -19.97 17.40 15.88
CA LYS A 145 -20.07 16.83 17.25
C LYS A 145 -20.77 15.47 17.31
N ASN A 146 -21.14 14.92 16.17
CA ASN A 146 -21.74 13.61 16.00
C ASN A 146 -21.56 13.14 14.56
N ASN A 147 -21.82 11.86 14.27
CA ASN A 147 -21.63 11.28 12.93
C ASN A 147 -22.40 12.06 11.86
N THR A 148 -23.64 12.46 12.11
CA THR A 148 -24.49 13.15 11.14
C THR A 148 -23.91 14.52 10.75
N GLU A 149 -23.47 15.33 11.71
CA GLU A 149 -22.80 16.61 11.44
C GLU A 149 -21.48 16.42 10.70
N VAL A 150 -20.69 15.43 11.12
CA VAL A 150 -19.39 15.14 10.49
C VAL A 150 -19.56 14.68 9.04
N GLN A 151 -20.47 13.74 8.79
CA GLN A 151 -20.80 13.27 7.43
C GLN A 151 -21.24 14.42 6.53
N LYS A 152 -22.10 15.32 7.03
CA LYS A 152 -22.50 16.52 6.28
C LYS A 152 -21.30 17.39 5.92
N ASN A 153 -20.46 17.70 6.89
CA ASN A 153 -19.31 18.59 6.67
C ASN A 153 -18.25 17.94 5.77
N ILE A 154 -18.09 16.61 5.83
CA ILE A 154 -17.26 15.86 4.88
C ILE A 154 -17.83 15.97 3.47
N SER A 155 -19.14 15.75 3.30
CA SER A 155 -19.81 15.90 2.00
C SER A 155 -19.61 17.31 1.42
N ASP A 156 -19.84 18.35 2.23
CA ASP A 156 -19.61 19.75 1.84
C ASP A 156 -18.13 20.00 1.45
N LEU A 157 -17.16 19.40 2.17
CA LEU A 157 -15.74 19.50 1.84
C LEU A 157 -15.40 18.82 0.51
N PHE A 158 -15.97 17.65 0.23
CA PHE A 158 -15.80 16.97 -1.06
C PHE A 158 -16.36 17.82 -2.20
N HIS A 159 -17.58 18.34 -2.04
CA HIS A 159 -18.21 19.20 -3.04
C HIS A 159 -17.43 20.49 -3.27
N SER A 160 -16.84 21.08 -2.23
CA SER A 160 -15.98 22.27 -2.35
C SER A 160 -14.75 22.03 -3.23
N LYS A 161 -14.33 20.77 -3.38
CA LYS A 161 -13.24 20.34 -4.26
C LYS A 161 -13.71 19.74 -5.58
N GLY A 162 -15.02 19.80 -5.87
CA GLY A 162 -15.62 19.22 -7.07
C GLY A 162 -15.61 17.70 -7.09
N LYS A 163 -15.56 17.05 -5.91
CA LYS A 163 -15.55 15.59 -5.77
C LYS A 163 -16.92 15.07 -5.32
N GLN A 164 -17.17 13.81 -5.62
CA GLN A 164 -18.36 13.10 -5.13
C GLN A 164 -17.96 11.92 -4.23
N LEU A 165 -18.79 11.62 -3.24
CA LEU A 165 -18.59 10.55 -2.27
C LEU A 165 -19.71 9.51 -2.36
N PHE A 166 -19.33 8.25 -2.59
CA PHE A 166 -20.25 7.14 -2.79
C PHE A 166 -20.00 6.05 -1.73
N ILE A 167 -20.98 5.16 -1.57
CA ILE A 167 -20.86 3.94 -0.77
C ILE A 167 -21.03 2.73 -1.67
N SER A 168 -20.11 1.77 -1.64
CA SER A 168 -20.25 0.50 -2.33
C SER A 168 -20.94 -0.53 -1.45
N ALA A 169 -21.88 -1.29 -2.01
CA ALA A 169 -22.58 -2.39 -1.36
C ALA A 169 -22.07 -3.74 -1.87
N PHE A 170 -21.95 -4.71 -0.97
CA PHE A 170 -21.52 -6.10 -1.17
C PHE A 170 -20.00 -6.32 -1.28
N GLY A 171 -19.49 -6.63 -2.47
CA GLY A 171 -18.11 -7.07 -2.71
C GLY A 171 -17.90 -8.58 -2.52
N SER A 172 -16.66 -9.01 -2.75
CA SER A 172 -16.22 -10.43 -2.82
C SER A 172 -16.49 -11.33 -1.61
N THR A 173 -16.97 -10.79 -0.48
CA THR A 173 -17.25 -11.57 0.74
C THR A 173 -18.73 -11.60 1.14
N ASN A 174 -19.62 -10.89 0.41
CA ASN A 174 -21.04 -10.88 0.70
C ASN A 174 -21.90 -11.20 -0.53
N PHE A 175 -22.46 -12.41 -0.54
CA PHE A 175 -23.26 -12.95 -1.65
C PHE A 175 -24.75 -12.96 -1.27
N PRO A 176 -25.56 -11.98 -1.71
CA PRO A 176 -26.88 -11.73 -1.14
C PRO A 176 -28.01 -12.57 -1.77
N THR A 177 -27.75 -13.38 -2.80
CA THR A 177 -28.79 -14.01 -3.62
C THR A 177 -29.71 -14.96 -2.87
N SER A 178 -29.22 -15.54 -1.76
CA SER A 178 -30.02 -16.40 -0.88
C SER A 178 -31.04 -15.64 -0.04
N GLN A 179 -31.00 -14.32 0.00
CA GLN A 179 -31.93 -13.45 0.74
C GLN A 179 -32.98 -12.86 -0.19
N ASP A 180 -34.11 -12.37 0.35
CA ASP A 180 -35.12 -11.67 -0.43
C ASP A 180 -34.56 -10.34 -0.98
N PRO A 181 -34.52 -10.13 -2.31
CA PRO A 181 -33.99 -8.90 -2.91
C PRO A 181 -34.74 -7.65 -2.47
N ILE A 182 -36.05 -7.73 -2.20
CA ILE A 182 -36.84 -6.60 -1.73
C ILE A 182 -36.43 -6.22 -0.31
N ALA A 183 -36.30 -7.20 0.58
CA ALA A 183 -35.85 -6.98 1.95
C ALA A 183 -34.43 -6.40 1.99
N VAL A 184 -33.50 -6.89 1.18
CA VAL A 184 -32.13 -6.36 1.12
C VAL A 184 -32.10 -4.94 0.57
N ALA A 185 -32.84 -4.64 -0.51
CA ALA A 185 -32.97 -3.29 -1.06
C ALA A 185 -33.56 -2.30 -0.03
N ASN A 186 -34.56 -2.74 0.72
CA ASN A 186 -35.15 -1.95 1.80
C ASN A 186 -34.13 -1.62 2.89
N LYS A 187 -33.31 -2.59 3.34
CA LYS A 187 -32.27 -2.36 4.34
C LYS A 187 -31.21 -1.36 3.87
N LEU A 188 -30.75 -1.49 2.62
CA LEU A 188 -29.79 -0.53 2.06
C LEU A 188 -30.41 0.87 1.96
N ALA A 189 -31.65 0.96 1.49
CA ALA A 189 -32.38 2.23 1.45
C ALA A 189 -32.57 2.87 2.83
N ASP A 190 -32.91 2.08 3.85
CA ASP A 190 -33.02 2.55 5.24
C ASP A 190 -31.67 3.10 5.73
N TRP A 191 -30.57 2.42 5.42
CA TRP A 191 -29.22 2.88 5.77
C TRP A 191 -28.87 4.21 5.07
N VAL A 192 -29.18 4.33 3.77
CA VAL A 192 -28.97 5.57 2.99
C VAL A 192 -29.79 6.72 3.55
N GLN A 193 -31.05 6.48 3.92
CA GLN A 193 -31.91 7.48 4.54
C GLN A 193 -31.38 7.95 5.91
N LYS A 194 -30.72 7.05 6.65
CA LYS A 194 -30.07 7.36 7.92
C LYS A 194 -28.71 8.09 7.74
N ASN A 195 -28.05 7.89 6.61
CA ASN A 195 -26.74 8.48 6.29
C ASN A 195 -26.80 9.26 4.95
N PRO A 196 -27.59 10.36 4.87
CA PRO A 196 -27.97 10.96 3.58
C PRO A 196 -26.87 11.78 2.90
N TYR A 197 -25.72 12.01 3.55
CA TYR A 197 -24.67 12.91 3.06
C TYR A 197 -23.68 12.21 2.11
N ILE A 198 -24.23 11.52 1.12
CA ILE A 198 -23.49 10.84 0.05
C ILE A 198 -24.12 11.20 -1.30
N ASP A 199 -23.34 11.11 -2.37
CA ASP A 199 -23.77 11.45 -3.73
C ASP A 199 -24.35 10.25 -4.49
N GLY A 200 -23.94 9.04 -4.10
CA GLY A 200 -24.36 7.84 -4.80
C GLY A 200 -24.04 6.54 -4.09
N ILE A 201 -24.56 5.46 -4.68
CA ILE A 201 -24.43 4.10 -4.19
C ILE A 201 -23.92 3.26 -5.35
N ASP A 202 -22.89 2.47 -5.08
CA ASP A 202 -22.34 1.51 -6.02
C ASP A 202 -22.74 0.09 -5.62
N ILE A 203 -23.18 -0.72 -6.59
CA ILE A 203 -23.59 -2.11 -6.37
C ILE A 203 -22.48 -3.03 -6.89
N ASP A 204 -21.63 -3.50 -5.99
CA ASP A 204 -20.50 -4.40 -6.28
C ASP A 204 -20.90 -5.86 -6.02
N TYR A 205 -21.85 -6.35 -6.82
CA TYR A 205 -22.39 -7.70 -6.67
C TYR A 205 -21.45 -8.75 -7.31
N GLU A 206 -20.98 -9.71 -6.51
CA GLU A 206 -19.95 -10.69 -6.92
C GLU A 206 -20.32 -12.17 -6.70
N ASP A 207 -21.62 -12.50 -6.61
CA ASP A 207 -22.09 -13.88 -6.44
C ASP A 207 -22.05 -14.67 -7.77
N ASN A 208 -20.84 -15.09 -8.14
CA ASN A 208 -20.56 -15.78 -9.41
C ASN A 208 -21.44 -17.01 -9.65
N ASP A 209 -21.64 -17.85 -8.62
CA ASP A 209 -22.44 -19.07 -8.73
C ASP A 209 -23.90 -18.75 -9.06
N ALA A 210 -24.45 -17.69 -8.46
CA ALA A 210 -25.78 -17.20 -8.75
C ALA A 210 -25.91 -16.58 -10.14
N VAL A 211 -24.87 -15.89 -10.66
CA VAL A 211 -24.89 -15.41 -12.04
C VAL A 211 -24.86 -16.59 -13.01
N VAL A 212 -24.02 -17.60 -12.78
CA VAL A 212 -23.93 -18.82 -13.62
C VAL A 212 -25.27 -19.52 -13.74
N ASN A 213 -26.04 -19.63 -12.66
CA ASN A 213 -27.34 -20.30 -12.67
C ASN A 213 -28.53 -19.36 -13.02
N GLY A 214 -28.28 -18.08 -13.25
CA GLY A 214 -29.25 -17.05 -13.64
C GLY A 214 -30.18 -16.53 -12.52
N SER A 215 -30.05 -17.06 -11.30
CA SER A 215 -30.79 -16.53 -10.15
C SER A 215 -30.28 -15.14 -9.74
N GLY A 216 -28.98 -14.88 -9.89
CA GLY A 216 -28.36 -13.62 -9.51
C GLY A 216 -28.85 -12.42 -10.30
N ILE A 217 -28.98 -12.56 -11.63
CA ILE A 217 -29.52 -11.48 -12.47
C ILE A 217 -30.99 -11.20 -12.15
N SER A 218 -31.78 -12.25 -11.93
CA SER A 218 -33.20 -12.12 -11.55
C SER A 218 -33.35 -11.43 -10.18
N TRP A 219 -32.45 -11.75 -9.25
CA TRP A 219 -32.34 -11.12 -7.94
C TRP A 219 -31.99 -9.62 -8.08
N LEU A 220 -30.93 -9.30 -8.83
CA LEU A 220 -30.46 -7.93 -9.05
C LEU A 220 -31.53 -7.03 -9.71
N ILE A 221 -32.28 -7.54 -10.68
CA ILE A 221 -33.38 -6.81 -11.31
C ILE A 221 -34.45 -6.40 -10.28
N THR A 222 -34.82 -7.33 -9.40
CA THR A 222 -35.81 -7.08 -8.35
C THR A 222 -35.28 -6.10 -7.31
N PHE A 223 -34.04 -6.33 -6.87
CA PHE A 223 -33.33 -5.45 -5.93
C PHE A 223 -33.22 -4.02 -6.47
N GLN A 224 -32.78 -3.83 -7.72
CA GLN A 224 -32.57 -2.51 -8.31
C GLN A 224 -33.87 -1.72 -8.47
N LYS A 225 -34.96 -2.38 -8.89
CA LYS A 225 -36.30 -1.75 -8.95
C LYS A 225 -36.72 -1.25 -7.58
N GLN A 226 -36.57 -2.09 -6.56
CA GLN A 226 -36.96 -1.74 -5.20
C GLN A 226 -36.08 -0.64 -4.61
N LEU A 227 -34.75 -0.73 -4.78
CA LEU A 227 -33.81 0.27 -4.26
C LEU A 227 -34.11 1.64 -4.85
N ARG A 228 -34.22 1.74 -6.19
CA ARG A 228 -34.54 2.99 -6.86
C ARG A 228 -35.90 3.55 -6.43
N ALA A 229 -36.92 2.69 -6.28
CA ALA A 229 -38.23 3.11 -5.79
C ALA A 229 -38.18 3.69 -4.36
N ARG A 230 -37.28 3.18 -3.50
CA ARG A 230 -37.13 3.58 -2.11
C ARG A 230 -36.31 4.87 -1.92
N ILE A 231 -35.24 5.06 -2.68
CA ILE A 231 -34.33 6.21 -2.51
C ILE A 231 -34.57 7.34 -3.52
N GLY A 232 -35.35 7.09 -4.57
CA GLY A 232 -35.66 8.05 -5.62
C GLY A 232 -34.47 8.41 -6.50
N ASN A 233 -34.54 9.58 -7.14
CA ASN A 233 -33.52 10.08 -8.06
C ASN A 233 -32.53 11.06 -7.41
N ASN A 234 -32.52 11.14 -6.09
CA ASN A 234 -31.63 12.04 -5.34
C ASN A 234 -30.18 11.54 -5.30
N TYR A 235 -29.99 10.24 -5.53
CA TYR A 235 -28.68 9.58 -5.49
C TYR A 235 -28.38 8.96 -6.85
N LEU A 236 -27.12 9.01 -7.26
CA LEU A 236 -26.63 8.22 -8.38
C LEU A 236 -26.56 6.74 -7.96
N ILE A 237 -26.89 5.83 -8.87
CA ILE A 237 -26.68 4.39 -8.66
C ILE A 237 -25.78 3.85 -9.75
N THR A 238 -24.67 3.25 -9.33
CA THR A 238 -23.71 2.57 -10.20
C THR A 238 -23.66 1.09 -9.87
N HIS A 239 -23.14 0.30 -10.78
CA HIS A 239 -22.84 -1.10 -10.53
C HIS A 239 -21.38 -1.35 -10.88
N ALA A 240 -20.74 -2.31 -10.21
CA ALA A 240 -19.36 -2.72 -10.49
C ALA A 240 -19.28 -4.15 -11.05
N PRO A 241 -19.90 -4.47 -12.21
CA PRO A 241 -19.89 -5.82 -12.73
C PRO A 241 -18.49 -6.26 -13.16
N GLN A 242 -18.16 -7.53 -12.94
CA GLN A 242 -17.04 -8.16 -13.63
C GLN A 242 -17.32 -8.23 -15.14
N ALA A 243 -16.34 -7.91 -15.98
CA ALA A 243 -16.51 -7.93 -17.44
C ALA A 243 -17.10 -9.26 -17.98
N PRO A 244 -16.74 -10.44 -17.43
CA PRO A 244 -17.38 -11.70 -17.77
C PRO A 244 -18.90 -11.71 -17.69
N TYR A 245 -19.52 -10.98 -16.77
CA TYR A 245 -20.98 -10.97 -16.61
C TYR A 245 -21.75 -10.47 -17.85
N PHE A 246 -21.08 -9.90 -18.84
CA PHE A 246 -21.66 -9.56 -20.15
C PHE A 246 -21.59 -10.71 -21.17
N SER A 247 -20.95 -11.84 -20.86
CA SER A 247 -20.79 -12.94 -21.81
C SER A 247 -22.08 -13.73 -22.01
N ARG A 248 -22.83 -13.37 -23.05
CA ARG A 248 -24.03 -14.12 -23.47
C ARG A 248 -23.76 -15.55 -23.91
N ALA A 249 -22.51 -15.87 -24.27
CA ALA A 249 -22.10 -17.22 -24.62
C ALA A 249 -21.90 -18.10 -23.37
N TYR A 250 -21.50 -17.48 -22.25
CA TYR A 250 -21.25 -18.18 -21.00
C TYR A 250 -22.50 -18.24 -20.11
N TYR A 251 -23.30 -17.17 -20.06
CA TYR A 251 -24.49 -17.06 -19.21
C TYR A 251 -25.78 -17.23 -20.01
N ASN A 252 -26.48 -18.35 -19.80
CA ASN A 252 -27.70 -18.71 -20.53
C ASN A 252 -28.86 -17.72 -20.34
N ASP A 253 -28.88 -16.97 -19.23
CA ASP A 253 -29.88 -15.95 -18.95
C ASP A 253 -29.51 -14.57 -19.52
N GLY A 254 -28.35 -14.46 -20.15
CA GLY A 254 -27.81 -13.24 -20.74
C GLY A 254 -27.08 -12.32 -19.76
N GLY A 255 -26.89 -12.69 -18.50
CA GLY A 255 -26.05 -11.91 -17.58
C GLY A 255 -26.49 -10.44 -17.44
N TYR A 256 -25.51 -9.53 -17.41
CA TYR A 256 -25.75 -8.09 -17.28
C TYR A 256 -26.41 -7.46 -18.52
N TYR A 257 -26.39 -8.09 -19.69
CA TYR A 257 -27.21 -7.64 -20.83
C TYR A 257 -28.70 -7.68 -20.49
N LYS A 258 -29.18 -8.79 -19.92
CA LYS A 258 -30.59 -8.90 -19.49
C LYS A 258 -30.93 -7.91 -18.38
N LEU A 259 -29.99 -7.66 -17.48
CA LEU A 259 -30.14 -6.66 -16.42
C LEU A 259 -30.32 -5.26 -17.02
N ASP A 260 -29.43 -4.83 -17.92
CA ASP A 260 -29.50 -3.51 -18.54
C ASP A 260 -30.80 -3.31 -19.33
N GLN A 261 -31.23 -4.32 -20.09
CA GLN A 261 -32.51 -4.27 -20.81
C GLN A 261 -33.73 -4.05 -19.90
N GLN A 262 -33.70 -4.55 -18.66
CA GLN A 262 -34.84 -4.45 -17.74
C GLN A 262 -34.77 -3.28 -16.76
N VAL A 263 -33.58 -2.92 -16.30
CA VAL A 263 -33.37 -1.92 -15.24
C VAL A 263 -32.21 -0.97 -15.50
N GLY A 264 -31.56 -1.04 -16.66
CA GLY A 264 -30.44 -0.17 -17.02
C GLY A 264 -30.80 1.31 -17.04
N SER A 265 -32.06 1.66 -17.29
CA SER A 265 -32.54 3.06 -17.15
C SER A 265 -32.58 3.57 -15.71
N LEU A 266 -32.48 2.67 -14.72
CA LEU A 266 -32.42 2.99 -13.29
C LEU A 266 -30.97 3.06 -12.77
N ILE A 267 -29.98 2.76 -13.62
CA ILE A 267 -28.55 2.72 -13.32
C ILE A 267 -27.86 3.81 -14.14
N ASP A 268 -27.09 4.65 -13.46
CA ASP A 268 -26.43 5.80 -14.08
C ASP A 268 -25.26 5.34 -14.97
N TRP A 269 -24.38 4.45 -14.47
CA TRP A 269 -23.33 3.78 -15.24
C TRP A 269 -22.81 2.50 -14.57
N TYR A 270 -21.92 1.79 -15.28
CA TYR A 270 -21.23 0.58 -14.86
C TYR A 270 -19.73 0.84 -14.72
N ASN A 271 -19.18 0.55 -13.53
CA ASN A 271 -17.76 0.45 -13.23
C ASN A 271 -17.29 -0.98 -13.58
N VAL A 272 -17.03 -1.25 -14.87
CA VAL A 272 -16.76 -2.63 -15.33
C VAL A 272 -15.36 -3.09 -14.93
N GLN A 273 -15.27 -4.17 -14.16
CA GLN A 273 -14.01 -4.74 -13.68
C GLN A 273 -13.34 -5.57 -14.78
N PHE A 274 -12.29 -5.04 -15.42
CA PHE A 274 -11.48 -5.73 -16.42
C PHE A 274 -10.22 -6.36 -15.80
N TYR A 275 -10.38 -7.06 -14.68
CA TYR A 275 -9.30 -7.70 -13.93
C TYR A 275 -9.84 -8.86 -13.09
N ASN A 276 -8.95 -9.71 -12.58
CA ASN A 276 -9.24 -10.93 -11.80
C ASN A 276 -9.95 -12.08 -12.56
N GLN A 277 -9.82 -12.14 -13.89
CA GLN A 277 -10.60 -13.07 -14.74
C GLN A 277 -9.82 -14.27 -15.30
N GLY A 278 -8.72 -14.65 -14.65
CA GLY A 278 -7.92 -15.82 -15.04
C GLY A 278 -7.30 -15.66 -16.43
N ASP A 279 -7.63 -16.55 -17.37
CA ASP A 279 -7.00 -16.59 -18.70
C ASP A 279 -7.36 -15.38 -19.59
N ASP A 280 -8.44 -14.66 -19.28
CA ASP A 280 -8.80 -13.42 -19.97
C ASP A 280 -8.29 -12.18 -19.22
N SER A 281 -7.08 -11.78 -19.56
CA SER A 281 -6.35 -10.71 -18.87
C SER A 281 -6.79 -9.29 -19.22
N TYR A 282 -7.57 -9.07 -20.30
CA TYR A 282 -7.96 -7.72 -20.76
C TYR A 282 -6.81 -6.69 -20.77
N ASP A 283 -5.61 -7.10 -21.20
CA ASP A 283 -4.34 -6.39 -20.99
C ASP A 283 -3.76 -5.72 -22.26
N SER A 284 -4.46 -5.85 -23.38
CA SER A 284 -4.01 -5.36 -24.69
C SER A 284 -5.15 -4.67 -25.43
N LEU A 285 -4.82 -3.87 -26.46
CA LEU A 285 -5.84 -3.20 -27.29
C LEU A 285 -6.88 -4.20 -27.80
N THR A 286 -6.42 -5.35 -28.31
CA THR A 286 -7.31 -6.38 -28.84
C THR A 286 -8.21 -6.95 -27.75
N LYS A 287 -7.65 -7.48 -26.65
CA LYS A 287 -8.46 -8.13 -25.61
C LYS A 287 -9.40 -7.17 -24.87
N LEU A 288 -8.94 -5.95 -24.60
CA LEU A 288 -9.70 -4.97 -23.83
C LEU A 288 -10.74 -4.22 -24.68
N PHE A 289 -10.41 -3.86 -25.93
CA PHE A 289 -11.24 -2.98 -26.74
C PHE A 289 -11.88 -3.61 -27.97
N VAL A 290 -11.35 -4.70 -28.51
CA VAL A 290 -11.80 -5.24 -29.81
C VAL A 290 -12.54 -6.57 -29.66
N GLN A 291 -11.92 -7.54 -29.00
CA GLN A 291 -12.43 -8.90 -28.91
C GLN A 291 -11.86 -9.60 -27.66
N SER A 292 -12.74 -10.01 -26.74
CA SER A 292 -12.35 -10.72 -25.52
C SER A 292 -12.01 -12.20 -25.77
N GLY A 293 -11.37 -12.83 -24.77
CA GLY A 293 -10.88 -14.20 -24.85
C GLY A 293 -11.90 -15.25 -24.39
N SER A 294 -11.59 -16.52 -24.67
CA SER A 294 -12.28 -17.65 -24.02
C SER A 294 -11.87 -17.74 -22.55
N PRO A 295 -12.76 -18.12 -21.61
CA PRO A 295 -14.14 -18.56 -21.84
C PRO A 295 -15.17 -17.43 -22.00
N PHE A 296 -14.81 -16.19 -21.66
CA PHE A 296 -15.75 -15.07 -21.57
C PHE A 296 -15.79 -14.23 -22.85
N VAL A 297 -16.14 -14.85 -23.98
CA VAL A 297 -16.22 -14.14 -25.26
C VAL A 297 -17.35 -13.11 -25.25
N GLY A 298 -17.21 -12.03 -26.02
CA GLY A 298 -18.24 -11.00 -26.17
C GLY A 298 -18.22 -9.92 -25.09
N THR A 299 -17.11 -9.73 -24.37
CA THR A 299 -17.02 -8.89 -23.17
C THR A 299 -15.98 -7.78 -23.26
N SER A 300 -15.29 -7.62 -24.39
CA SER A 300 -14.46 -6.43 -24.61
C SER A 300 -15.33 -5.18 -24.74
N TYR A 301 -14.73 -4.00 -24.65
CA TYR A 301 -15.46 -2.72 -24.77
C TYR A 301 -16.34 -2.63 -26.03
N SER A 302 -15.79 -2.96 -27.21
CA SER A 302 -16.57 -2.93 -28.46
C SER A 302 -17.70 -3.95 -28.44
N GLU A 303 -17.44 -5.15 -27.92
CA GLU A 303 -18.43 -6.22 -27.89
C GLU A 303 -19.59 -5.88 -26.95
N ILE A 304 -19.34 -5.34 -25.75
CA ILE A 304 -20.42 -4.90 -24.85
C ILE A 304 -21.27 -3.82 -25.52
N ILE A 305 -20.65 -2.83 -26.17
CA ILE A 305 -21.39 -1.76 -26.85
C ILE A 305 -22.23 -2.30 -28.01
N GLN A 306 -21.64 -3.16 -28.85
CA GLN A 306 -22.26 -3.62 -30.09
C GLN A 306 -23.27 -4.75 -29.87
N ASN A 307 -22.95 -5.70 -28.99
CA ASN A 307 -23.77 -6.90 -28.76
C ASN A 307 -24.90 -6.63 -27.77
N ASP A 308 -24.67 -5.78 -26.76
CA ASP A 308 -25.61 -5.55 -25.67
C ASP A 308 -26.34 -4.21 -25.80
N GLY A 309 -25.86 -3.33 -26.68
CA GLY A 309 -26.47 -2.02 -26.95
C GLY A 309 -26.26 -1.00 -25.82
N ILE A 310 -25.34 -1.27 -24.89
CA ILE A 310 -25.05 -0.39 -23.76
C ILE A 310 -24.28 0.84 -24.26
N PRO A 311 -24.77 2.07 -24.03
CA PRO A 311 -24.06 3.27 -24.46
C PRO A 311 -22.67 3.35 -23.84
N ILE A 312 -21.66 3.70 -24.63
CA ILE A 312 -20.28 3.87 -24.15
C ILE A 312 -20.17 4.84 -22.97
N SER A 313 -21.05 5.84 -22.90
CA SER A 313 -21.11 6.80 -21.79
C SER A 313 -21.45 6.17 -20.44
N LYS A 314 -21.91 4.90 -20.42
CA LYS A 314 -22.19 4.11 -19.23
C LYS A 314 -21.10 3.11 -18.87
N ILE A 315 -20.02 2.99 -19.62
CA ILE A 315 -19.02 1.92 -19.41
C ILE A 315 -17.69 2.54 -18.97
N TYR A 316 -17.42 2.46 -17.67
CA TYR A 316 -16.19 2.97 -17.05
C TYR A 316 -15.16 1.86 -16.89
N LEU A 317 -13.91 2.18 -17.22
CA LEU A 317 -12.85 1.19 -17.35
C LEU A 317 -12.26 0.88 -15.97
N GLY A 318 -12.43 -0.35 -15.50
CA GLY A 318 -11.86 -0.81 -14.24
C GLY A 318 -10.51 -1.48 -14.37
N LYS A 319 -9.53 -0.98 -13.61
CA LYS A 319 -8.23 -1.63 -13.45
C LYS A 319 -7.75 -1.56 -12.00
N PRO A 320 -6.92 -2.52 -11.56
CA PRO A 320 -6.27 -2.42 -10.28
C PRO A 320 -5.21 -1.31 -10.31
N ALA A 321 -5.04 -0.60 -9.19
CA ALA A 321 -4.07 0.49 -9.07
C ALA A 321 -2.63 -0.04 -9.17
N THR A 322 -2.37 -1.17 -8.52
CA THR A 322 -1.09 -1.88 -8.54
C THR A 322 -1.30 -3.39 -8.65
N THR A 323 -0.22 -4.15 -8.84
CA THR A 323 -0.29 -5.61 -8.80
C THR A 323 -0.63 -6.17 -7.42
N ALA A 324 -0.50 -5.39 -6.34
CA ALA A 324 -0.89 -5.80 -4.99
C ALA A 324 -2.41 -5.80 -4.79
N ASP A 325 -3.15 -5.09 -5.65
CA ASP A 325 -4.62 -5.01 -5.62
C ASP A 325 -5.31 -6.16 -6.37
N LEU A 326 -4.55 -7.23 -6.66
CA LEU A 326 -4.88 -8.21 -7.67
C LEU A 326 -4.79 -9.62 -7.12
N SER A 327 -5.79 -10.44 -7.42
CA SER A 327 -5.81 -11.86 -7.06
C SER A 327 -5.25 -12.75 -8.18
N ASN A 328 -5.37 -12.34 -9.45
CA ASN A 328 -4.76 -13.05 -10.58
C ASN A 328 -4.24 -12.15 -11.72
N THR A 329 -5.11 -11.63 -12.60
CA THR A 329 -4.74 -11.04 -13.91
C THR A 329 -5.37 -9.68 -14.17
N GLY A 330 -4.80 -8.94 -15.11
CA GLY A 330 -5.43 -7.73 -15.66
C GLY A 330 -4.86 -6.41 -15.16
N TYR A 331 -3.75 -6.42 -14.44
CA TYR A 331 -2.93 -5.23 -14.28
C TYR A 331 -2.40 -4.79 -15.64
N VAL A 332 -2.44 -3.48 -15.88
CA VAL A 332 -1.80 -2.85 -17.03
C VAL A 332 -1.07 -1.64 -16.48
N ASP A 333 0.20 -1.47 -16.83
CA ASP A 333 0.95 -0.26 -16.50
C ASP A 333 0.13 0.98 -16.88
N PRO A 334 -0.03 2.00 -16.00
CA PRO A 334 -0.99 3.06 -16.24
C PRO A 334 -0.70 3.86 -17.51
N ALA A 335 0.58 4.12 -17.84
CA ALA A 335 0.95 4.82 -19.07
C ALA A 335 0.64 3.98 -20.32
N THR A 336 0.86 2.67 -20.24
CA THR A 336 0.43 1.72 -21.27
C THR A 336 -1.09 1.76 -21.43
N LEU A 337 -1.84 1.70 -20.33
CA LEU A 337 -3.31 1.77 -20.36
C LEU A 337 -3.82 3.08 -20.97
N GLY A 338 -3.22 4.22 -20.62
CA GLY A 338 -3.51 5.50 -21.24
C GLY A 338 -3.28 5.48 -22.77
N SER A 339 -2.18 4.87 -23.20
CA SER A 339 -1.87 4.68 -24.63
C SER A 339 -2.91 3.79 -25.33
N LEU A 340 -3.38 2.72 -24.67
CA LEU A 340 -4.44 1.85 -25.20
C LEU A 340 -5.77 2.59 -25.33
N VAL A 341 -6.16 3.39 -24.34
CA VAL A 341 -7.38 4.21 -24.40
C VAL A 341 -7.30 5.25 -25.52
N TYR A 342 -6.14 5.89 -25.69
CA TYR A 342 -5.91 6.81 -26.82
C TYR A 342 -6.04 6.09 -28.17
N GLN A 343 -5.44 4.91 -28.31
CA GLN A 343 -5.55 4.10 -29.52
C GLN A 343 -7.00 3.68 -29.79
N ALA A 344 -7.74 3.22 -28.78
CA ALA A 344 -9.15 2.87 -28.91
C ALA A 344 -9.99 4.07 -29.39
N GLN A 345 -9.72 5.26 -28.83
CA GLN A 345 -10.41 6.48 -29.26
C GLN A 345 -10.09 6.86 -30.71
N THR A 346 -8.82 6.82 -31.12
CA THR A 346 -8.37 7.32 -32.42
C THR A 346 -8.56 6.33 -33.57
N THR A 347 -8.49 5.03 -33.28
CA THR A 347 -8.58 3.97 -34.29
C THR A 347 -9.93 3.28 -34.34
N LEU A 348 -10.64 3.18 -33.20
CA LEU A 348 -11.94 2.51 -33.09
C LEU A 348 -13.10 3.49 -32.84
N GLY A 349 -12.81 4.78 -32.60
CA GLY A 349 -13.82 5.78 -32.27
C GLY A 349 -14.40 5.65 -30.85
N LEU A 350 -13.80 4.84 -29.99
CA LEU A 350 -14.30 4.56 -28.63
C LEU A 350 -13.86 5.66 -27.65
N LYS A 351 -14.76 6.59 -27.35
CA LYS A 351 -14.55 7.63 -26.34
C LYS A 351 -14.88 7.11 -24.94
N VAL A 352 -13.89 6.52 -24.27
CA VAL A 352 -14.02 6.03 -22.89
C VAL A 352 -14.38 7.20 -21.95
N PRO A 353 -15.47 7.12 -21.17
CA PRO A 353 -15.95 8.23 -20.33
C PRO A 353 -15.08 8.48 -19.09
N GLY A 354 -14.31 7.48 -18.67
CA GLY A 354 -13.49 7.53 -17.47
C GLY A 354 -12.95 6.15 -17.09
N PHE A 355 -12.16 6.13 -16.03
CA PHE A 355 -11.69 4.89 -15.42
C PHE A 355 -11.97 4.88 -13.92
N PHE A 356 -11.98 3.69 -13.33
CA PHE A 356 -11.87 3.52 -11.89
C PHE A 356 -10.67 2.65 -11.52
N ILE A 357 -10.19 2.82 -10.29
CA ILE A 357 -9.17 1.95 -9.70
C ILE A 357 -9.66 1.18 -8.48
N TRP A 358 -9.16 -0.05 -8.35
CA TRP A 358 -9.11 -0.81 -7.10
C TRP A 358 -7.64 -0.92 -6.67
N GLN A 359 -7.14 -0.21 -5.64
CA GLN A 359 -7.84 0.77 -4.82
C GLN A 359 -6.98 1.98 -4.44
N LEU A 360 -7.61 3.02 -3.89
CA LEU A 360 -7.00 4.32 -3.61
C LEU A 360 -5.77 4.25 -2.70
N LYS A 361 -5.73 3.34 -1.73
CA LYS A 361 -4.59 3.22 -0.81
C LYS A 361 -3.26 3.14 -1.57
N ASN A 362 -3.26 2.40 -2.67
CA ASN A 362 -2.09 2.16 -3.51
C ASN A 362 -1.89 3.22 -4.61
N ASP A 363 -2.80 4.19 -4.74
CA ASP A 363 -2.60 5.39 -5.58
C ASP A 363 -2.96 6.72 -4.90
N GLY A 364 -2.80 6.84 -3.59
CA GLY A 364 -3.15 8.07 -2.87
C GLY A 364 -2.32 9.29 -3.31
N ASN A 365 -1.19 9.07 -3.98
CA ASN A 365 -0.31 10.11 -4.52
C ASN A 365 -0.54 10.37 -6.02
N CYS A 366 -1.53 9.74 -6.65
CA CYS A 366 -1.92 9.97 -8.04
C CYS A 366 -0.89 9.56 -9.09
N ASN A 367 -0.06 8.57 -8.79
CA ASN A 367 0.91 8.02 -9.73
C ASN A 367 0.20 7.30 -10.89
N PHE A 368 -0.80 6.47 -10.59
CA PHE A 368 -1.63 5.81 -11.60
C PHE A 368 -2.30 6.84 -12.50
N ALA A 369 -3.04 7.79 -11.91
CA ALA A 369 -3.77 8.79 -12.69
C ALA A 369 -2.83 9.66 -13.54
N SER A 370 -1.68 10.09 -12.99
CA SER A 370 -0.71 10.92 -13.71
C SER A 370 -0.04 10.15 -14.85
N ASN A 371 0.38 8.91 -14.60
CA ASN A 371 1.00 8.05 -15.62
C ASN A 371 -0.01 7.68 -16.71
N PHE A 372 -1.26 7.40 -16.36
CA PHE A 372 -2.35 7.21 -17.31
C PHE A 372 -2.52 8.40 -18.23
N LEU A 373 -2.65 9.61 -17.67
CA LEU A 373 -2.80 10.82 -18.46
C LEU A 373 -1.56 11.11 -19.33
N ASN A 374 -0.37 10.81 -18.84
CA ASN A 374 0.86 10.92 -19.63
C ASN A 374 0.83 9.98 -20.85
N GLY A 375 0.48 8.70 -20.64
CA GLY A 375 0.34 7.74 -21.72
C GLY A 375 -0.74 8.09 -22.74
N TYR A 376 -1.88 8.61 -22.26
CA TYR A 376 -2.97 9.07 -23.11
C TYR A 376 -2.59 10.30 -23.95
N ASN A 377 -1.87 11.26 -23.37
CA ASN A 377 -1.47 12.50 -24.07
C ASN A 377 -0.21 12.34 -24.93
N ASN A 378 0.69 11.40 -24.60
CA ASN A 378 1.97 11.17 -25.27
C ASN A 378 2.12 9.72 -25.77
N PRO A 379 1.25 9.24 -26.68
CA PRO A 379 1.18 7.83 -27.08
C PRO A 379 2.43 7.33 -27.85
N SER A 380 3.29 8.22 -28.34
CA SER A 380 4.50 7.87 -29.10
C SER A 380 5.71 7.46 -28.25
N ASN A 381 5.68 7.67 -26.93
CA ASN A 381 6.81 7.36 -26.04
C ASN A 381 6.74 5.95 -25.40
N SER A 382 5.63 5.22 -25.49
CA SER A 382 5.45 3.94 -24.77
C SER A 382 5.85 2.70 -25.56
N THR A 383 6.19 2.81 -26.85
CA THR A 383 6.56 1.66 -27.71
C THR A 383 8.02 1.21 -27.59
N ASN A 384 8.88 1.89 -26.82
CA ASN A 384 10.32 1.56 -26.75
C ASN A 384 10.77 0.71 -25.55
N ASN A 385 9.88 0.33 -24.62
CA ASN A 385 10.27 -0.49 -23.45
C ASN A 385 9.86 -1.97 -23.52
N ASN A 386 9.42 -2.45 -24.69
CA ASN A 386 9.23 -3.87 -24.94
C ASN A 386 10.17 -4.35 -26.06
N ASN A 387 11.42 -4.61 -25.71
CA ASN A 387 12.18 -5.67 -26.38
C ASN A 387 13.26 -6.24 -25.47
N ASN A 388 13.09 -7.53 -25.18
CA ASN A 388 14.16 -8.46 -24.85
C ASN A 388 15.42 -8.15 -25.66
N ASN A 389 16.58 -8.08 -25.01
CA ASN A 389 17.82 -8.44 -25.70
C ASN A 389 18.73 -9.25 -24.80
N ASN A 390 18.68 -10.55 -25.06
CA ASN A 390 19.63 -11.55 -24.66
C ASN A 390 20.64 -11.72 -25.81
N ASN A 391 21.91 -11.93 -25.45
CA ASN A 391 23.06 -12.35 -26.26
C ASN A 391 23.88 -11.36 -27.13
N ASN A 392 25.11 -11.14 -26.64
CA ASN A 392 26.41 -11.49 -27.25
C ASN A 392 26.66 -11.17 -28.74
N ASN A 393 27.65 -10.31 -29.01
CA ASN A 393 28.98 -10.81 -29.41
C ASN A 393 30.08 -9.72 -29.47
N ASN A 394 31.28 -10.15 -29.09
CA ASN A 394 32.62 -9.61 -29.36
C ASN A 394 32.78 -8.87 -30.71
N ASN A 395 33.59 -7.80 -30.75
CA ASN A 395 35.01 -7.91 -31.12
C ASN A 395 35.79 -6.57 -31.11
N ASN A 396 36.99 -6.65 -30.54
CA ASN A 396 38.27 -6.11 -31.03
C ASN A 396 38.59 -4.59 -31.09
N ASN A 397 39.55 -4.26 -30.21
CA ASN A 397 40.93 -3.84 -30.51
C ASN A 397 41.36 -2.36 -30.41
N ASN A 398 42.44 -2.22 -29.63
CA ASN A 398 43.60 -1.32 -29.75
C ASN A 398 43.42 0.19 -29.49
N ASN A 399 44.06 0.68 -28.42
CA ASN A 399 45.41 1.23 -28.61
C ASN A 399 46.21 1.47 -27.31
N ASN A 400 47.48 1.08 -27.42
CA ASN A 400 48.69 1.37 -26.64
C ASN A 400 48.85 2.76 -26.02
N ASN A 401 49.38 2.80 -24.78
CA ASN A 401 50.72 3.33 -24.41
C ASN A 401 50.86 3.24 -22.88
N SER A 402 51.70 2.38 -22.29
CA SER A 402 53.17 2.46 -22.16
C SER A 402 53.65 3.79 -21.57
N THR A 403 53.99 3.85 -20.27
CA THR A 403 55.38 3.77 -19.76
C THR A 403 55.51 4.19 -18.28
N ASN A 404 56.20 3.31 -17.55
CA ASN A 404 57.29 3.56 -16.58
C ASN A 404 57.06 4.24 -15.22
N ASN A 405 57.20 3.38 -14.19
CA ASN A 405 58.23 3.40 -13.15
C ASN A 405 58.53 4.72 -12.40
N ASN A 406 58.34 4.68 -11.08
CA ASN A 406 59.49 4.44 -10.19
C ASN A 406 59.09 4.06 -8.76
N ASN A 407 59.76 3.00 -8.29
CA ASN A 407 59.93 2.62 -6.89
C ASN A 407 60.62 3.74 -6.09
N SER A 408 60.23 3.91 -4.82
CA SER A 408 61.19 3.78 -3.72
C SER A 408 60.45 3.63 -2.39
N THR A 409 60.70 2.48 -1.77
CA THR A 409 60.60 2.22 -0.34
C THR A 409 61.47 3.19 0.47
N ASN A 410 61.02 3.57 1.67
CA ASN A 410 61.92 3.84 2.79
C ASN A 410 61.21 3.59 4.13
N ASN A 411 61.76 2.62 4.88
CA ASN A 411 61.58 2.43 6.31
C ASN A 411 62.35 3.52 7.06
N ASN A 412 61.80 4.05 8.16
CA ASN A 412 62.47 3.97 9.47
C ASN A 412 61.67 4.60 10.63
N ASN A 413 61.52 3.77 11.66
CA ASN A 413 61.71 3.99 13.09
C ASN A 413 60.89 5.01 13.88
N ASN A 414 60.12 4.42 14.80
CA ASN A 414 59.69 4.90 16.11
C ASN A 414 60.73 5.72 16.87
N ASN A 415 60.27 6.79 17.51
CA ASN A 415 60.68 7.10 18.88
C ASN A 415 59.53 7.73 19.67
N ASN A 416 59.24 7.12 20.82
CA ASN A 416 58.24 7.54 21.79
C ASN A 416 58.55 8.93 22.37
N ASN A 417 57.52 9.75 22.55
CA ASN A 417 57.43 10.56 23.76
C ASN A 417 55.98 10.73 24.21
N SER A 418 55.75 10.36 25.47
CA SER A 418 54.45 10.33 26.14
C SER A 418 53.97 11.74 26.49
N SER A 419 52.74 12.05 26.12
CA SER A 419 51.93 13.02 26.86
C SER A 419 50.48 12.54 26.91
N ASN A 420 50.08 12.16 28.13
CA ASN A 420 48.73 11.80 28.54
C ASN A 420 47.69 12.81 28.06
N SER A 421 46.76 12.36 27.22
CA SER A 421 45.39 12.88 27.21
C SER A 421 44.45 11.71 26.96
N ASN A 422 43.61 11.42 27.94
CA ASN A 422 42.52 10.45 27.86
C ASN A 422 41.67 10.71 26.61
N ASN A 423 41.82 9.86 25.60
CA ASN A 423 40.87 9.74 24.51
C ASN A 423 40.38 8.29 24.51
N THR A 424 39.21 8.08 25.08
CA THR A 424 38.46 6.83 25.01
C THR A 424 38.10 6.55 23.56
N THR A 425 38.80 5.59 22.96
CA THR A 425 38.46 5.02 21.65
C THR A 425 37.06 4.40 21.72
N PRO A 426 36.07 4.86 20.92
CA PRO A 426 34.80 4.18 20.76
C PRO A 426 34.99 3.09 19.71
N GLY A 427 35.13 1.84 20.16
CA GLY A 427 35.40 0.75 19.24
C GLY A 427 35.68 -0.58 19.91
N ASN A 428 34.85 -0.97 20.87
CA ASN A 428 34.78 -2.37 21.29
C ASN A 428 33.37 -2.71 21.79
N THR A 429 32.43 -2.86 20.86
CA THR A 429 31.07 -3.36 21.14
C THR A 429 30.98 -4.88 21.08
N THR A 430 32.08 -5.61 20.86
CA THR A 430 32.07 -7.07 21.08
C THR A 430 32.07 -7.36 22.58
N THR A 431 30.88 -7.52 23.12
CA THR A 431 30.68 -8.18 24.40
C THR A 431 31.19 -9.63 24.28
N ASN A 432 32.38 -9.91 24.82
CA ASN A 432 32.87 -11.27 25.10
C ASN A 432 32.70 -12.35 23.99
N GLY A 433 32.81 -12.02 22.71
CA GLY A 433 32.68 -13.00 21.61
C GLY A 433 31.26 -13.58 21.42
N LYS A 434 30.22 -12.92 21.95
CA LYS A 434 28.82 -13.28 21.71
C LYS A 434 28.37 -12.79 20.33
N ILE A 435 27.76 -13.66 19.52
CA ILE A 435 27.05 -13.29 18.29
C ILE A 435 25.75 -12.59 18.67
N MET A 436 25.57 -11.32 18.28
CA MET A 436 24.35 -10.56 18.54
C MET A 436 23.18 -11.05 17.68
N SER A 437 21.98 -11.09 18.27
CA SER A 437 20.72 -11.36 17.57
C SER A 437 19.91 -10.07 17.42
N ILE A 438 19.54 -9.73 16.19
CA ILE A 438 18.81 -8.49 15.84
C ILE A 438 17.49 -8.85 15.14
N THR A 439 16.43 -8.08 15.36
CA THR A 439 15.18 -8.22 14.61
C THR A 439 14.64 -6.86 14.20
N TYR A 440 14.07 -6.79 13.01
CA TYR A 440 13.21 -5.68 12.61
C TYR A 440 11.77 -5.97 13.03
N ILE A 441 11.07 -4.93 13.47
CA ILE A 441 9.67 -4.93 13.86
C ILE A 441 8.99 -3.87 13.01
N ASP A 442 8.06 -4.29 12.18
CA ASP A 442 7.29 -3.40 11.30
C ASP A 442 5.79 -3.56 11.61
N ALA A 443 5.29 -4.80 11.51
CA ALA A 443 3.89 -5.09 11.79
C ALA A 443 3.49 -4.91 13.28
N ILE A 444 2.48 -4.07 13.52
CA ILE A 444 1.83 -3.92 14.82
C ILE A 444 0.81 -5.06 15.02
N THR A 445 0.92 -5.77 16.14
CA THR A 445 0.04 -6.92 16.43
C THR A 445 -1.10 -6.57 17.38
N THR A 446 -0.97 -5.47 18.12
CA THR A 446 -1.98 -4.99 19.06
C THR A 446 -1.96 -3.47 19.08
N TRP A 447 -3.14 -2.86 18.97
CA TRP A 447 -3.29 -1.41 18.83
C TRP A 447 -3.82 -0.71 20.08
N TRP A 448 -4.28 -1.43 21.10
CA TRP A 448 -4.84 -0.82 22.29
C TRP A 448 -4.64 -1.65 23.56
N GLY A 449 -4.45 -0.96 24.68
CA GLY A 449 -4.35 -1.55 26.01
C GLY A 449 -2.91 -1.90 26.42
N PRO A 450 -2.71 -2.38 27.66
CA PRO A 450 -1.39 -2.78 28.18
C PRO A 450 -0.62 -3.80 27.32
N SER A 451 -1.34 -4.61 26.54
CA SER A 451 -0.76 -5.61 25.63
C SER A 451 0.05 -4.99 24.48
N VAL A 452 -0.14 -3.70 24.17
CA VAL A 452 0.70 -2.93 23.24
C VAL A 452 2.17 -2.95 23.68
N LEU A 453 2.48 -3.12 24.97
CA LEU A 453 3.88 -3.19 25.40
C LEU A 453 4.56 -4.51 25.05
N GLN A 454 3.80 -5.60 24.86
CA GLN A 454 4.36 -6.93 24.66
C GLN A 454 5.15 -7.05 23.35
N GLN A 455 4.74 -6.32 22.31
CA GLN A 455 5.44 -6.30 21.01
C GLN A 455 6.84 -5.66 21.08
N PHE A 456 7.14 -4.86 22.11
CA PHE A 456 8.51 -4.36 22.32
C PHE A 456 9.40 -5.40 23.00
N PHE A 457 8.87 -6.39 23.72
CA PHE A 457 9.68 -7.28 24.55
C PHE A 457 9.93 -8.62 23.87
N THR A 458 10.79 -8.60 22.85
CA THR A 458 11.16 -9.79 22.08
C THR A 458 12.34 -10.52 22.73
N CYS A 459 12.70 -11.70 22.24
CA CYS A 459 13.90 -12.41 22.67
C CYS A 459 15.21 -11.92 22.03
N TYR A 460 15.16 -11.02 21.06
CA TYR A 460 16.35 -10.54 20.35
C TYR A 460 17.16 -9.54 21.21
N ASP A 461 18.46 -9.47 20.97
CA ASP A 461 19.35 -8.56 21.70
C ASP A 461 19.15 -7.10 21.25
N ILE A 462 18.87 -6.88 19.97
CA ILE A 462 18.55 -5.57 19.39
C ILE A 462 17.21 -5.66 18.66
N ASN A 463 16.32 -4.71 18.97
CA ASN A 463 15.03 -4.57 18.32
C ASN A 463 15.02 -3.26 17.53
N ILE A 464 14.77 -3.33 16.24
CA ILE A 464 14.76 -2.18 15.35
C ILE A 464 13.32 -1.91 14.93
N LEU A 465 12.79 -0.74 15.33
CA LEU A 465 11.43 -0.31 15.00
C LEU A 465 11.42 0.35 13.62
N ALA A 466 10.73 -0.28 12.68
CA ALA A 466 10.57 0.14 11.30
C ALA A 466 9.19 0.82 11.12
N PHE A 467 9.03 2.01 10.55
CA PHE A 467 10.04 2.89 9.97
C PHE A 467 9.81 4.37 10.31
N TRP A 468 10.88 5.15 10.23
CA TRP A 468 10.81 6.60 9.98
C TRP A 468 11.00 6.85 8.49
N LEU A 469 9.98 7.33 7.79
CA LEU A 469 10.12 7.74 6.39
C LEU A 469 10.59 9.19 6.32
N SER A 470 11.04 9.62 5.15
CA SER A 470 11.38 11.00 4.79
C SER A 470 10.19 11.97 4.85
N THR A 471 9.00 11.47 5.22
CA THR A 471 7.78 12.22 5.54
C THR A 471 7.40 12.17 7.02
N GLY A 472 8.07 11.35 7.84
CA GLY A 472 7.80 11.16 9.27
C GLY A 472 7.71 9.69 9.69
N PRO A 473 7.55 9.43 11.00
CA PRO A 473 7.39 8.07 11.53
C PRO A 473 6.08 7.42 11.07
N VAL A 474 6.14 6.12 10.79
CA VAL A 474 4.98 5.27 10.46
C VAL A 474 4.96 4.04 11.37
N ASP A 475 3.83 3.32 11.35
CA ASP A 475 3.65 2.02 12.00
C ASP A 475 4.23 1.94 13.42
N ILE A 476 5.11 0.98 13.71
CA ILE A 476 5.62 0.78 15.08
C ILE A 476 6.47 1.94 15.57
N ALA A 477 7.14 2.70 14.69
CA ALA A 477 7.90 3.87 15.07
C ALA A 477 6.98 5.03 15.48
N LEU A 478 5.86 5.22 14.77
CA LEU A 478 4.82 6.19 15.13
C LEU A 478 4.11 5.79 16.43
N LEU A 479 3.83 4.50 16.60
CA LEU A 479 3.29 3.97 17.85
C LEU A 479 4.24 4.22 19.01
N TYR A 480 5.55 3.96 18.86
CA TYR A 480 6.53 4.20 19.91
C TYR A 480 6.64 5.69 20.27
N GLN A 481 6.60 6.58 19.27
CA GLN A 481 6.56 8.03 19.50
C GLN A 481 5.35 8.43 20.38
N ASN A 482 4.21 7.79 20.16
CA ASN A 482 2.92 8.13 20.78
C ASN A 482 2.41 7.05 21.77
N VAL A 483 3.32 6.25 22.33
CA VAL A 483 2.98 4.98 22.98
C VAL A 483 1.98 5.10 24.13
N TYR A 484 1.99 6.18 24.90
CA TYR A 484 1.07 6.39 26.02
C TYR A 484 -0.38 6.43 25.55
N SER A 485 -0.64 7.09 24.41
CA SER A 485 -1.98 7.21 23.84
C SER A 485 -2.61 5.88 23.47
N TYR A 486 -1.84 4.80 23.35
CA TYR A 486 -2.33 3.46 23.00
C TYR A 486 -2.58 2.56 24.21
N LEU A 487 -2.15 2.94 25.42
CA LEU A 487 -2.22 2.04 26.59
C LEU A 487 -3.57 2.08 27.30
N GLY A 488 -4.28 3.21 27.25
CA GLY A 488 -5.53 3.40 28.00
C GLY A 488 -5.36 3.32 29.53
N THR A 489 -4.14 3.46 30.05
CA THR A 489 -3.81 3.37 31.48
C THR A 489 -2.53 4.12 31.83
N ASP A 490 -2.46 4.63 33.06
CA ASP A 490 -1.26 5.28 33.63
C ASP A 490 -0.27 4.30 34.28
N GLN A 491 -0.56 2.99 34.26
CA GLN A 491 0.22 1.97 34.95
C GLN A 491 1.72 1.97 34.58
N PHE A 492 2.05 2.40 33.36
CA PHE A 492 3.41 2.34 32.81
C PHE A 492 4.06 3.71 32.62
N GLY A 493 3.38 4.77 33.07
CA GLY A 493 3.76 6.17 32.84
C GLY A 493 2.54 7.01 32.49
N LYS A 494 2.63 8.33 32.70
CA LYS A 494 1.54 9.30 32.52
C LYS A 494 1.64 10.11 31.22
N ASN A 495 2.64 9.82 30.40
CA ASN A 495 2.90 10.46 29.12
C ASN A 495 3.87 9.58 28.30
N ASN A 496 4.06 9.90 27.02
CA ASN A 496 4.94 9.15 26.12
C ASN A 496 6.35 8.97 26.69
N LEU A 497 6.91 10.04 27.28
CA LEU A 497 8.28 10.04 27.80
C LEU A 497 8.45 9.04 28.96
N GLU A 498 7.52 9.03 29.91
CA GLU A 498 7.54 8.08 31.03
C GLU A 498 7.36 6.63 30.58
N VAL A 499 6.48 6.38 29.60
CA VAL A 499 6.28 5.03 29.05
C VAL A 499 7.50 4.57 28.25
N GLN A 500 8.10 5.44 27.44
CA GLN A 500 9.35 5.16 26.73
C GLN A 500 10.49 4.87 27.73
N GLN A 501 10.55 5.59 28.85
CA GLN A 501 11.48 5.32 29.93
C GLN A 501 11.24 3.95 30.55
N TYR A 502 9.97 3.58 30.79
CA TYR A 502 9.60 2.25 31.27
C TYR A 502 10.10 1.16 30.33
N ILE A 503 9.84 1.27 29.02
CA ILE A 503 10.32 0.33 28.01
C ILE A 503 11.86 0.25 28.03
N SER A 504 12.54 1.39 28.06
CA SER A 504 14.01 1.46 28.12
C SER A 504 14.58 0.77 29.36
N ASN A 505 13.94 0.92 30.52
CA ASN A 505 14.35 0.22 31.75
C ASN A 505 14.20 -1.30 31.62
N GLN A 506 13.14 -1.78 30.98
CA GLN A 506 12.95 -3.22 30.70
C GLN A 506 14.00 -3.76 29.71
N TYR A 507 14.41 -2.95 28.74
CA TYR A 507 15.50 -3.29 27.83
C TYR A 507 16.84 -3.36 28.55
N LYS A 508 17.17 -2.33 29.34
CA LYS A 508 18.43 -2.25 30.11
C LYS A 508 18.56 -3.38 31.12
N SER A 509 17.49 -3.77 31.81
CA SER A 509 17.51 -4.89 32.76
C SER A 509 17.83 -6.24 32.11
N GLN A 510 17.62 -6.36 30.79
CA GLN A 510 17.89 -7.55 29.99
C GLN A 510 19.15 -7.41 29.11
N GLY A 511 19.86 -6.28 29.18
CA GLY A 511 21.00 -5.98 28.32
C GLY A 511 20.65 -5.85 26.84
N LYS A 512 19.40 -5.47 26.51
CA LYS A 512 18.89 -5.30 25.15
C LYS A 512 18.96 -3.85 24.68
N LYS A 513 18.85 -3.63 23.38
CA LYS A 513 18.85 -2.30 22.75
C LYS A 513 17.67 -2.06 21.82
N LEU A 514 17.16 -0.83 21.79
CA LEU A 514 16.03 -0.41 20.96
C LEU A 514 16.45 0.65 19.94
N PHE A 515 16.24 0.38 18.66
CA PHE A 515 16.63 1.27 17.56
C PHE A 515 15.40 1.73 16.78
N ILE A 516 15.55 2.82 16.01
CA ILE A 516 14.61 3.22 14.95
C ILE A 516 15.28 2.96 13.60
N SER A 517 14.60 2.30 12.67
CA SER A 517 15.02 2.25 11.27
C SER A 517 14.41 3.39 10.46
N ALA A 518 15.18 4.02 9.60
CA ALA A 518 14.74 5.03 8.65
C ALA A 518 14.69 4.47 7.23
N PHE A 519 13.69 4.90 6.46
CA PHE A 519 13.39 4.54 5.07
C PHE A 519 12.77 3.15 4.88
N GLY A 520 13.41 2.24 4.15
CA GLY A 520 12.86 0.96 3.71
C GLY A 520 12.49 0.96 2.22
N ASP A 521 11.86 -0.12 1.78
CA ASP A 521 11.54 -0.40 0.37
C ASP A 521 10.52 0.55 -0.27
N THR A 522 9.82 1.37 0.52
CA THR A 522 8.75 2.28 0.08
C THR A 522 9.13 3.75 0.11
N ASP A 523 10.35 4.11 0.52
CA ASP A 523 10.80 5.50 0.57
C ASP A 523 12.19 5.70 -0.03
N TYR A 524 12.23 6.49 -1.11
CA TYR A 524 13.43 6.74 -1.92
C TYR A 524 13.86 8.21 -1.79
N PRO A 525 14.65 8.57 -0.77
CA PRO A 525 14.83 9.96 -0.36
C PRO A 525 15.80 10.77 -1.23
N THR A 526 16.44 10.15 -2.24
CA THR A 526 17.51 10.77 -3.05
C THR A 526 17.08 12.05 -3.76
N THR A 527 15.79 12.19 -4.07
CA THR A 527 15.23 13.38 -4.73
C THR A 527 15.11 14.58 -3.78
N LYS A 528 15.27 14.38 -2.48
CA LYS A 528 15.23 15.40 -1.43
C LYS A 528 16.65 15.83 -1.02
N ASP A 529 16.78 17.01 -0.43
CA ASP A 529 18.06 17.47 0.11
C ASP A 529 18.53 16.58 1.27
N PRO A 530 19.68 15.89 1.17
CA PRO A 530 20.19 15.02 2.24
C PRO A 530 20.42 15.75 3.56
N THR A 531 20.76 17.05 3.52
CA THR A 531 21.00 17.84 4.73
C THR A 531 19.69 18.06 5.51
N GLN A 532 18.63 18.40 4.80
CA GLN A 532 17.31 18.58 5.38
C GLN A 532 16.77 17.25 5.93
N VAL A 533 16.80 16.18 5.14
CA VAL A 533 16.29 14.86 5.58
C VAL A 533 17.08 14.34 6.80
N ALA A 534 18.41 14.50 6.82
CA ALA A 534 19.23 14.15 7.98
C ALA A 534 18.90 14.99 9.21
N THR A 535 18.60 16.29 9.03
CA THR A 535 18.19 17.17 10.11
C THR A 535 16.83 16.76 10.68
N ASP A 536 15.89 16.37 9.83
CA ASP A 536 14.55 15.94 10.24
C ASP A 536 14.60 14.61 11.02
N LEU A 537 15.38 13.63 10.53
CA LEU A 537 15.61 12.38 11.27
C LEU A 537 16.32 12.64 12.60
N ALA A 538 17.33 13.52 12.62
CA ALA A 538 18.01 13.87 13.86
C ALA A 538 17.06 14.53 14.87
N ASN A 539 16.18 15.42 14.43
CA ASN A 539 15.17 16.04 15.28
C ASN A 539 14.19 15.00 15.85
N PHE A 540 13.75 14.05 15.02
CA PHE A 540 12.92 12.94 15.48
C PHE A 540 13.66 12.08 16.52
N ALA A 541 14.87 11.63 16.23
CA ALA A 541 15.66 10.83 17.17
C ALA A 541 15.96 11.58 18.48
N ASN A 542 16.24 12.89 18.40
CA ASN A 542 16.45 13.74 19.58
C ASN A 542 15.18 13.89 20.45
N SER A 543 13.99 13.72 19.86
CA SER A 543 12.73 13.69 20.59
C SER A 543 12.46 12.36 21.33
N LEU A 544 13.28 11.34 21.06
CA LEU A 544 13.17 10.00 21.64
C LEU A 544 14.41 9.69 22.51
N PRO A 545 14.53 10.24 23.73
CA PRO A 545 15.75 10.14 24.53
C PRO A 545 16.08 8.73 25.05
N TYR A 546 15.19 7.76 24.79
CA TYR A 546 15.24 6.40 25.34
C TYR A 546 15.54 5.31 24.30
N ILE A 547 15.92 5.69 23.08
CA ILE A 547 16.47 4.77 22.07
C ILE A 547 17.99 4.64 22.22
N ASP A 548 18.53 3.52 21.75
CA ASP A 548 19.96 3.18 21.80
C ASP A 548 20.65 3.33 20.45
N GLY A 549 19.90 3.42 19.35
CA GLY A 549 20.46 3.56 18.02
C GLY A 549 19.47 3.93 16.93
N ILE A 550 20.02 4.19 15.75
CA ILE A 550 19.33 4.51 14.51
C ILE A 550 19.91 3.60 13.43
N ASP A 551 19.04 3.03 12.60
CA ASP A 551 19.39 2.23 11.45
C ASP A 551 18.95 2.94 10.16
N ILE A 552 19.77 2.92 9.12
CA ILE A 552 19.51 3.57 7.84
C ILE A 552 19.28 2.50 6.78
N ASP A 553 18.02 2.26 6.45
CA ASP A 553 17.58 1.24 5.49
C ASP A 553 17.29 1.85 4.11
N TYR A 554 18.34 2.39 3.49
CA TYR A 554 18.23 3.06 2.20
C TYR A 554 18.21 2.05 1.04
N GLU A 555 17.12 2.05 0.25
CA GLU A 555 16.88 1.06 -0.82
C GLU A 555 16.60 1.66 -2.22
N ASP A 556 17.05 2.89 -2.47
CA ASP A 556 16.93 3.52 -3.81
C ASP A 556 18.00 2.99 -4.78
N ASN A 557 17.70 1.82 -5.37
CA ASN A 557 18.58 1.12 -6.31
C ASN A 557 19.00 2.00 -7.49
N ASN A 558 18.07 2.76 -8.08
CA ASN A 558 18.35 3.61 -9.24
C ASN A 558 19.35 4.73 -8.88
N ALA A 559 19.23 5.29 -7.68
CA ALA A 559 20.17 6.28 -7.18
C ALA A 559 21.56 5.69 -6.88
N ILE A 560 21.66 4.47 -6.35
CA ILE A 560 22.95 3.81 -6.16
C ILE A 560 23.63 3.53 -7.51
N VAL A 561 22.87 3.03 -8.50
CA VAL A 561 23.36 2.81 -9.88
C VAL A 561 23.92 4.09 -10.49
N SER A 562 23.21 5.20 -10.39
CA SER A 562 23.66 6.49 -10.94
C SER A 562 24.77 7.18 -10.12
N GLY A 563 25.05 6.70 -8.90
CA GLY A 563 25.98 7.31 -7.96
C GLY A 563 25.43 8.53 -7.21
N ALA A 564 24.22 8.98 -7.54
CA ALA A 564 23.54 10.04 -6.80
C ALA A 564 23.29 9.62 -5.34
N GLY A 565 22.84 8.37 -5.14
CA GLY A 565 22.57 7.81 -3.81
C GLY A 565 23.80 7.70 -2.94
N VAL A 566 24.96 7.43 -3.53
CA VAL A 566 26.25 7.38 -2.83
C VAL A 566 26.61 8.76 -2.26
N THR A 567 26.53 9.79 -3.10
CA THR A 567 26.80 11.18 -2.70
C THR A 567 25.79 11.66 -1.65
N TRP A 568 24.53 11.28 -1.83
CA TRP A 568 23.44 11.58 -0.91
C TRP A 568 23.69 10.96 0.47
N LEU A 569 23.95 9.65 0.54
CA LEU A 569 24.20 8.93 1.80
C LEU A 569 25.41 9.46 2.56
N ILE A 570 26.51 9.78 1.87
CA ILE A 570 27.69 10.38 2.50
C ILE A 570 27.34 11.72 3.17
N THR A 571 26.60 12.58 2.47
CA THR A 571 26.19 13.88 3.01
C THR A 571 25.22 13.71 4.17
N PHE A 572 24.21 12.86 3.98
CA PHE A 572 23.20 12.52 4.97
C PHE A 572 23.83 11.99 6.26
N THR A 573 24.73 10.99 6.18
CA THR A 573 25.38 10.39 7.36
C THR A 573 26.22 11.41 8.13
N LYS A 574 26.98 12.28 7.44
CA LYS A 574 27.76 13.37 8.06
C LYS A 574 26.84 14.31 8.84
N VAL A 575 25.76 14.78 8.20
CA VAL A 575 24.83 15.74 8.81
C VAL A 575 24.06 15.10 9.97
N LEU A 576 23.59 13.86 9.81
CA LEU A 576 22.86 13.13 10.86
C LEU A 576 23.73 13.03 12.12
N ARG A 577 24.96 12.52 11.99
CA ARG A 577 25.90 12.44 13.13
C ARG A 577 26.18 13.80 13.75
N GLN A 578 26.29 14.85 12.95
CA GLN A 578 26.48 16.21 13.46
C GLN A 578 25.28 16.69 14.29
N LYS A 579 24.05 16.39 13.87
CA LYS A 579 22.80 16.90 14.46
C LYS A 579 22.25 16.08 15.63
N LEU A 580 22.65 14.82 15.80
CA LEU A 580 22.22 14.02 16.95
C LEU A 580 22.74 14.64 18.27
N ALA A 581 21.85 14.88 19.22
CA ALA A 581 22.20 15.41 20.54
C ALA A 581 22.94 14.36 21.38
N ASN A 582 22.47 13.10 21.34
CA ASN A 582 23.16 11.98 21.96
C ASN A 582 24.22 11.41 21.00
N LYS A 583 25.49 11.75 21.23
CA LYS A 583 26.63 11.27 20.43
C LYS A 583 26.97 9.79 20.66
N ASN A 584 26.35 9.16 21.67
CA ASN A 584 26.54 7.74 21.96
C ASN A 584 25.50 6.84 21.29
N LEU A 585 24.55 7.40 20.53
CA LEU A 585 23.64 6.58 19.72
C LEU A 585 24.44 5.76 18.73
N ILE A 586 24.10 4.49 18.62
CA ILE A 586 24.63 3.62 17.59
C ILE A 586 24.00 4.01 16.25
N LEU A 587 24.80 4.10 15.20
CA LEU A 587 24.32 4.29 13.83
C LEU A 587 24.68 3.08 12.98
N THR A 588 23.66 2.43 12.44
CA THR A 588 23.81 1.32 11.50
C THR A 588 23.22 1.69 10.16
N HIS A 589 23.65 0.97 9.13
CA HIS A 589 23.05 1.03 7.81
C HIS A 589 22.62 -0.38 7.43
N ALA A 590 21.54 -0.54 6.65
CA ALA A 590 21.03 -1.83 6.21
C ALA A 590 21.15 -2.05 4.68
N PRO A 591 22.37 -2.04 4.11
CA PRO A 591 22.54 -2.19 2.66
C PRO A 591 22.14 -3.57 2.16
N GLN A 592 21.64 -3.65 0.93
CA GLN A 592 21.56 -4.90 0.20
C GLN A 592 22.97 -5.45 -0.11
N GLY A 593 23.15 -6.77 -0.06
CA GLY A 593 24.44 -7.42 -0.36
C GLY A 593 25.08 -6.92 -1.67
N PRO A 594 24.31 -6.73 -2.76
CA PRO A 594 24.85 -6.18 -4.00
C PRO A 594 25.47 -4.80 -3.92
N TYR A 595 25.09 -3.95 -2.96
CA TYR A 595 25.66 -2.60 -2.84
C TYR A 595 27.17 -2.57 -2.53
N PHE A 596 27.78 -3.72 -2.30
CA PHE A 596 29.23 -3.88 -2.19
C PHE A 596 29.91 -4.26 -3.52
N SER A 597 29.15 -4.52 -4.60
CA SER A 597 29.72 -4.89 -5.89
C SER A 597 30.30 -3.67 -6.60
N ARG A 598 31.63 -3.57 -6.62
CA ARG A 598 32.37 -2.51 -7.33
C ARG A 598 32.27 -2.61 -8.85
N GLU A 599 32.06 -3.82 -9.37
CA GLU A 599 31.91 -4.06 -10.79
C GLU A 599 30.53 -3.61 -11.28
N TYR A 600 29.49 -3.97 -10.54
CA TYR A 600 28.12 -3.59 -10.87
C TYR A 600 27.87 -2.08 -10.63
N TYR A 601 28.35 -1.56 -9.50
CA TYR A 601 28.18 -0.16 -9.11
C TYR A 601 29.48 0.63 -9.32
N THR A 602 29.64 1.17 -10.53
CA THR A 602 30.83 1.96 -10.92
C THR A 602 31.04 3.24 -10.09
N SER A 603 29.99 3.70 -9.39
CA SER A 603 30.05 4.80 -8.41
C SER A 603 30.80 4.42 -7.12
N GLY A 604 31.08 3.13 -6.93
CA GLY A 604 31.72 2.55 -5.75
C GLY A 604 30.75 2.18 -4.62
N ALA A 605 29.47 2.58 -4.68
CA ALA A 605 28.43 2.21 -3.72
C ALA A 605 28.92 2.17 -2.24
N TYR A 606 28.70 1.08 -1.50
CA TYR A 606 29.09 1.00 -0.09
C TYR A 606 30.60 0.90 0.14
N TYR A 607 31.39 0.50 -0.85
CA TYR A 607 32.84 0.66 -0.78
C TYR A 607 33.21 2.15 -0.60
N LYS A 608 32.67 3.03 -1.46
CA LYS A 608 32.94 4.47 -1.37
C LYS A 608 32.35 5.09 -0.11
N ILE A 609 31.12 4.72 0.27
CA ILE A 609 30.48 5.19 1.51
C ILE A 609 31.34 4.80 2.72
N HIS A 610 31.85 3.57 2.77
CA HIS A 610 32.72 3.13 3.86
C HIS A 610 34.03 3.93 3.92
N GLN A 611 34.66 4.21 2.77
CA GLN A 611 35.89 5.01 2.73
C GLN A 611 35.66 6.45 3.23
N GLU A 612 34.51 7.06 2.95
CA GLU A 612 34.26 8.47 3.28
C GLU A 612 33.57 8.72 4.63
N VAL A 613 32.72 7.81 5.08
CA VAL A 613 31.92 7.94 6.31
C VAL A 613 31.80 6.63 7.08
N GLY A 614 32.57 5.60 6.75
CA GLY A 614 32.50 4.31 7.43
C GLY A 614 32.91 4.39 8.89
N ASP A 615 33.75 5.35 9.28
CA ASP A 615 34.11 5.64 10.67
C ASP A 615 32.92 6.20 11.50
N LEU A 616 31.97 6.84 10.82
CA LEU A 616 30.71 7.32 11.41
C LEU A 616 29.64 6.23 11.52
N ILE A 617 29.84 5.05 10.94
CA ILE A 617 28.88 3.94 10.93
C ILE A 617 29.43 2.82 11.82
N ASP A 618 28.65 2.41 12.83
CA ASP A 618 29.07 1.39 13.78
C ASP A 618 29.17 0.02 13.11
N TRP A 619 28.15 -0.38 12.34
CA TRP A 619 28.16 -1.59 11.50
C TRP A 619 27.09 -1.55 10.38
N TYR A 620 27.13 -2.55 9.50
CA TYR A 620 26.20 -2.78 8.41
C TYR A 620 25.33 -4.02 8.67
N ASN A 621 24.01 -3.84 8.69
CA ASN A 621 23.00 -4.90 8.69
C ASN A 621 22.78 -5.35 7.23
N ILE A 622 23.65 -6.22 6.70
CA ILE A 622 23.66 -6.53 5.26
C ILE A 622 22.54 -7.50 4.88
N GLN A 623 21.65 -7.07 3.99
CA GLN A 623 20.54 -7.87 3.49
C GLN A 623 21.01 -8.88 2.42
N PHE A 624 21.26 -10.14 2.81
CA PHE A 624 21.64 -11.22 1.89
C PHE A 624 20.42 -12.01 1.38
N TYR A 625 19.42 -11.30 0.85
CA TYR A 625 18.17 -11.86 0.33
C TYR A 625 17.52 -10.94 -0.69
N ASN A 626 16.57 -11.44 -1.47
CA ASN A 626 15.86 -10.74 -2.54
C ASN A 626 16.69 -10.38 -3.79
N GLN A 627 17.79 -11.07 -4.06
CA GLN A 627 18.78 -10.68 -5.08
C GLN A 627 18.78 -11.58 -6.35
N GLY A 628 17.64 -12.18 -6.69
CA GLY A 628 17.51 -13.03 -7.88
C GLY A 628 18.51 -14.19 -7.87
N ASP A 629 19.28 -14.37 -8.94
CA ASP A 629 20.20 -15.51 -9.09
C ASP A 629 21.37 -15.53 -8.08
N ASN A 630 21.68 -14.38 -7.46
CA ASN A 630 22.62 -14.28 -6.35
C ASN A 630 21.93 -14.62 -5.02
N THR A 631 21.69 -15.91 -4.81
CA THR A 631 20.86 -16.39 -3.70
C THR A 631 21.49 -16.28 -2.30
N TYR A 632 22.82 -16.17 -2.18
CA TYR A 632 23.55 -16.18 -0.89
C TYR A 632 23.10 -17.29 0.09
N ASP A 633 22.72 -18.46 -0.42
CA ASP A 633 22.00 -19.53 0.29
C ASP A 633 22.89 -20.71 0.76
N SER A 634 24.20 -20.56 0.60
CA SER A 634 25.21 -21.59 0.87
C SER A 634 26.49 -20.99 1.41
N TYR A 635 27.29 -21.79 2.09
CA TYR A 635 28.62 -21.40 2.58
C TYR A 635 29.48 -20.79 1.46
N GLN A 636 29.51 -21.43 0.29
CA GLN A 636 30.26 -20.93 -0.86
C GLN A 636 29.82 -19.53 -1.28
N LYS A 637 28.51 -19.32 -1.50
CA LYS A 637 27.98 -18.05 -1.99
C LYS A 637 28.02 -16.92 -0.96
N LEU A 638 27.81 -17.26 0.31
CA LEU A 638 27.72 -16.28 1.39
C LEU A 638 29.10 -15.87 1.93
N PHE A 639 30.03 -16.82 2.07
CA PHE A 639 31.30 -16.57 2.73
C PHE A 639 32.52 -16.53 1.81
N LEU A 640 32.52 -17.24 0.68
CA LEU A 640 33.73 -17.39 -0.15
C LEU A 640 33.70 -16.58 -1.44
N GLN A 641 32.61 -16.65 -2.21
CA GLN A 641 32.48 -15.98 -3.50
C GLN A 641 31.01 -15.80 -3.89
N SER A 642 30.56 -14.57 -4.15
CA SER A 642 29.14 -14.25 -4.39
C SER A 642 28.58 -14.71 -5.74
N GLY A 643 29.45 -15.01 -6.71
CA GLY A 643 29.08 -15.39 -8.07
C GLY A 643 29.46 -14.33 -9.10
N GLN A 644 28.90 -14.42 -10.31
CA GLN A 644 29.32 -13.59 -11.45
C GLN A 644 28.55 -12.27 -11.56
N TYR A 645 27.25 -12.24 -11.22
CA TYR A 645 26.41 -11.08 -11.51
C TYR A 645 26.62 -9.92 -10.51
N PHE A 646 26.60 -10.21 -9.20
CA PHE A 646 27.06 -9.29 -8.15
C PHE A 646 28.41 -9.75 -7.59
N PHE A 647 29.45 -9.80 -8.43
CA PHE A 647 30.79 -10.17 -8.00
C PHE A 647 31.29 -9.26 -6.88
N GLY A 648 32.02 -9.84 -5.92
CA GLY A 648 32.69 -9.10 -4.86
C GLY A 648 31.89 -8.89 -3.58
N THR A 649 30.77 -9.61 -3.38
CA THR A 649 29.80 -9.28 -2.31
C THR A 649 29.62 -10.37 -1.26
N SER A 650 30.39 -11.46 -1.32
CA SER A 650 30.47 -12.41 -0.19
C SER A 650 31.28 -11.81 0.95
N TYR A 651 31.20 -12.38 2.16
CA TYR A 651 31.98 -11.88 3.31
C TYR A 651 33.47 -11.75 3.02
N LYS A 652 34.09 -12.80 2.46
CA LYS A 652 35.53 -12.77 2.14
C LYS A 652 35.84 -11.68 1.13
N GLU A 653 35.04 -11.55 0.09
CA GLU A 653 35.24 -10.52 -0.93
C GLU A 653 35.06 -9.10 -0.38
N ILE A 654 34.03 -8.84 0.42
CA ILE A 654 33.82 -7.52 1.06
C ILE A 654 35.03 -7.15 1.95
N ILE A 655 35.55 -8.12 2.71
CA ILE A 655 36.71 -7.88 3.60
C ILE A 655 37.98 -7.62 2.77
N GLU A 656 38.25 -8.47 1.77
CA GLU A 656 39.52 -8.44 1.02
C GLU A 656 39.55 -7.35 -0.06
N LEU A 657 38.43 -7.06 -0.72
CA LEU A 657 38.33 -6.12 -1.83
C LEU A 657 37.96 -4.70 -1.39
N ASP A 658 37.06 -4.58 -0.42
CA ASP A 658 36.56 -3.27 0.03
C ASP A 658 37.24 -2.78 1.31
N GLY A 659 37.96 -3.67 2.01
CA GLY A 659 38.66 -3.37 3.26
C GLY A 659 37.73 -3.14 4.45
N ILE A 660 36.46 -3.56 4.36
CA ILE A 660 35.49 -3.39 5.44
C ILE A 660 35.76 -4.47 6.50
N PRO A 661 36.01 -4.09 7.75
CA PRO A 661 36.41 -5.05 8.76
C PRO A 661 35.23 -5.97 9.16
N LEU A 662 35.54 -7.25 9.40
CA LEU A 662 34.54 -8.28 9.74
C LEU A 662 33.60 -7.86 10.89
N ASN A 663 34.12 -7.13 11.88
CA ASN A 663 33.32 -6.68 13.03
C ASN A 663 32.22 -5.66 12.67
N LYS A 664 32.16 -5.19 11.41
CA LYS A 664 31.08 -4.35 10.87
C LYS A 664 30.08 -5.10 9.99
N LEU A 665 30.23 -6.41 9.77
CA LEU A 665 29.42 -7.17 8.82
C LEU A 665 28.38 -8.05 9.53
N VAL A 666 27.20 -7.49 9.82
CA VAL A 666 26.08 -8.25 10.41
C VAL A 666 25.29 -8.95 9.30
N LEU A 667 24.99 -10.23 9.52
CA LEU A 667 24.38 -11.13 8.52
C LEU A 667 22.84 -11.01 8.51
N GLY A 668 22.26 -10.60 7.40
CA GLY A 668 20.80 -10.51 7.23
C GLY A 668 20.15 -11.65 6.49
N LYS A 669 19.06 -12.19 7.04
CA LYS A 669 18.21 -13.20 6.40
C LYS A 669 16.73 -12.97 6.67
N PRO A 670 15.83 -13.41 5.79
CA PRO A 670 14.41 -13.38 6.06
C PRO A 670 14.07 -14.41 7.16
N ALA A 671 13.14 -14.08 8.05
CA ALA A 671 12.69 -14.93 9.15
C ALA A 671 11.95 -16.17 8.63
N SER A 672 11.18 -16.01 7.55
CA SER A 672 10.48 -17.07 6.84
C SER A 672 10.58 -16.88 5.32
N PRO A 673 10.26 -17.90 4.50
CA PRO A 673 10.18 -17.72 3.06
C PRO A 673 9.18 -16.63 2.63
N ALA A 674 8.15 -16.35 3.43
CA ALA A 674 7.15 -15.32 3.15
C ALA A 674 7.68 -13.89 3.35
N ASP A 675 8.84 -13.72 3.99
CA ASP A 675 9.50 -12.42 4.16
C ASP A 675 10.51 -12.12 3.03
N ALA A 676 10.60 -12.99 2.03
CA ALA A 676 11.43 -12.81 0.85
C ALA A 676 10.56 -12.77 -0.42
N MET A 677 10.87 -11.83 -1.32
CA MET A 677 10.22 -11.71 -2.62
C MET A 677 10.70 -12.76 -3.63
N ASN A 678 11.95 -13.21 -3.54
CA ASN A 678 12.49 -14.17 -4.51
C ASN A 678 13.45 -15.21 -3.91
N THR A 679 14.49 -14.79 -3.17
CA THR A 679 15.61 -15.66 -2.81
C THR A 679 16.21 -15.27 -1.46
N GLY A 680 17.08 -16.14 -0.93
CA GLY A 680 17.92 -15.82 0.23
C GLY A 680 17.49 -16.43 1.54
N TYR A 681 16.29 -17.01 1.66
CA TYR A 681 15.92 -17.78 2.85
C TYR A 681 16.84 -19.00 3.03
N ILE A 682 17.32 -19.20 4.26
CA ILE A 682 18.03 -20.40 4.69
C ILE A 682 17.36 -20.87 5.96
N ASP A 683 17.11 -22.18 6.07
CA ASP A 683 16.75 -22.81 7.33
C ASP A 683 17.72 -22.35 8.45
N PRO A 684 17.22 -21.84 9.58
CA PRO A 684 18.06 -21.23 10.61
C PRO A 684 19.09 -22.19 11.20
N PHE A 685 18.75 -23.48 11.37
CA PHE A 685 19.71 -24.48 11.86
C PHE A 685 20.84 -24.70 10.84
N LYS A 686 20.51 -24.80 9.56
CA LYS A 686 21.51 -24.85 8.47
C LYS A 686 22.36 -23.58 8.43
N LEU A 687 21.76 -22.39 8.60
CA LEU A 687 22.50 -21.13 8.64
C LEU A 687 23.50 -21.10 9.80
N GLY A 688 23.09 -21.56 11.00
CA GLY A 688 23.97 -21.70 12.15
C GLY A 688 25.21 -22.55 11.85
N LYS A 689 25.02 -23.69 11.17
CA LYS A 689 26.14 -24.54 10.71
C LYS A 689 27.05 -23.85 9.71
N ILE A 690 26.49 -23.12 8.75
CA ILE A 690 27.26 -22.37 7.76
C ILE A 690 28.13 -21.29 8.46
N VAL A 691 27.57 -20.59 9.44
CA VAL A 691 28.32 -19.59 10.24
C VAL A 691 29.40 -20.27 11.08
N LYS A 692 29.11 -21.44 11.67
CA LYS A 692 30.12 -22.22 12.41
C LYS A 692 31.25 -22.71 11.52
N GLN A 693 30.94 -23.11 10.30
CA GLN A 693 31.91 -23.47 9.28
C GLN A 693 32.83 -22.28 8.94
N ALA A 694 32.26 -21.08 8.74
CA ALA A 694 33.05 -19.87 8.51
C ALA A 694 33.95 -19.51 9.70
N GLN A 695 33.48 -19.68 10.93
CA GLN A 695 34.31 -19.51 12.12
C GLN A 695 35.50 -20.46 12.13
N THR A 696 35.30 -21.72 11.71
CA THR A 696 36.33 -22.76 11.78
C THR A 696 37.34 -22.66 10.63
N GLU A 697 36.84 -22.48 9.40
CA GLU A 697 37.66 -22.54 8.19
C GLU A 697 38.29 -21.19 7.82
N LEU A 698 37.62 -20.07 8.13
CA LEU A 698 38.07 -18.71 7.77
C LEU A 698 38.50 -17.88 8.97
N ASN A 699 38.34 -18.41 10.20
CA ASN A 699 38.47 -17.63 11.43
C ASN A 699 37.50 -16.42 11.49
N TYR A 700 36.34 -16.54 10.83
CA TYR A 700 35.34 -15.47 10.78
C TYR A 700 34.32 -15.63 11.90
N THR A 701 34.50 -14.87 12.98
CA THR A 701 33.45 -14.69 14.01
C THR A 701 32.60 -13.48 13.64
N ILE A 702 31.41 -13.71 13.08
CA ILE A 702 30.50 -12.63 12.72
C ILE A 702 30.02 -11.87 13.98
N PRO A 703 29.86 -10.54 13.91
CA PRO A 703 29.42 -9.73 15.06
C PRO A 703 27.96 -9.99 15.44
N GLY A 704 27.13 -10.41 14.49
CA GLY A 704 25.72 -10.68 14.71
C GLY A 704 25.00 -11.16 13.45
N PHE A 705 23.73 -11.48 13.63
CA PHE A 705 22.76 -11.69 12.55
C PHE A 705 21.48 -10.89 12.82
N PHE A 706 20.74 -10.56 11.77
CA PHE A 706 19.39 -10.00 11.88
C PHE A 706 18.37 -10.79 11.06
N ILE A 707 17.10 -10.65 11.45
CA ILE A 707 15.97 -11.16 10.68
C ILE A 707 15.01 -10.05 10.22
N TRP A 708 14.50 -10.21 8.99
CA TRP A 708 13.31 -9.52 8.49
C TRP A 708 12.16 -10.55 8.36
N GLN A 709 11.10 -10.53 9.17
CA GLN A 709 10.86 -9.66 10.33
C GLN A 709 10.24 -10.44 11.51
N LEU A 710 10.19 -9.82 12.69
CA LEU A 710 9.75 -10.45 13.96
C LEU A 710 8.39 -11.14 13.85
N LYS A 711 7.47 -10.64 13.01
CA LYS A 711 6.10 -11.18 12.91
C LYS A 711 6.09 -12.69 12.64
N ASN A 712 7.11 -13.19 11.94
CA ASN A 712 7.28 -14.58 11.56
C ASN A 712 8.24 -15.37 12.48
N ASP A 713 8.76 -14.74 13.55
CA ASP A 713 9.55 -15.40 14.59
C ASP A 713 9.21 -14.94 16.02
N LYS A 714 7.92 -14.68 16.30
CA LYS A 714 7.46 -14.22 17.63
C LYS A 714 7.87 -15.16 18.78
N ASN A 715 7.99 -16.45 18.49
CA ASN A 715 8.37 -17.49 19.45
C ASN A 715 9.88 -17.78 19.47
N CYS A 716 10.68 -17.03 18.71
CA CYS A 716 12.14 -17.13 18.70
C CYS A 716 12.68 -18.47 18.20
N ASN A 717 11.88 -19.17 17.39
CA ASN A 717 12.25 -20.45 16.81
C ASN A 717 13.45 -20.28 15.89
N TYR A 718 13.48 -19.22 15.08
CA TYR A 718 14.60 -18.92 14.19
C TYR A 718 15.88 -18.70 14.99
N LYS A 719 15.85 -17.80 15.98
CA LYS A 719 16.99 -17.53 16.86
C LYS A 719 17.51 -18.81 17.53
N ASN A 720 16.61 -19.60 18.11
CA ASN A 720 16.97 -20.82 18.84
C ASN A 720 17.56 -21.88 17.90
N GLN A 721 16.97 -22.08 16.72
CA GLN A 721 17.49 -23.02 15.72
C GLN A 721 18.84 -22.57 15.16
N PHE A 722 19.05 -21.27 14.94
CA PHE A 722 20.33 -20.72 14.54
C PHE A 722 21.44 -21.09 15.54
N PHE A 723 21.23 -20.81 16.83
CA PHE A 723 22.22 -21.16 17.85
C PHE A 723 22.37 -22.66 18.05
N ALA A 724 21.30 -23.45 17.89
CA ALA A 724 21.41 -24.91 17.90
C ALA A 724 22.31 -25.42 16.77
N GLY A 725 22.19 -24.87 15.56
CA GLY A 725 23.06 -25.22 14.44
C GLY A 725 24.49 -24.70 14.59
N PHE A 726 24.67 -23.51 15.15
CA PHE A 726 26.00 -22.95 15.39
C PHE A 726 26.80 -23.73 16.46
N ASN A 727 26.11 -24.27 17.47
CA ASN A 727 26.73 -25.03 18.55
C ASN A 727 26.78 -26.55 18.29
N SER A 728 26.28 -27.02 17.15
CA SER A 728 26.22 -28.46 16.82
C SER A 728 27.52 -29.04 16.29
#